data_AF-A0A0D2MZA4-F1
#
_entry.id   AF-A0A0D2MZA4-F1
#
_cell.length_a   1.000
_cell.length_b   1.000
_cell.length_c   1.000
_cell.angle_alpha   90.00
_cell.angle_beta   90.00
_cell.angle_gamma   90.00
#
_symmetry.space_group_name_H-M   'P 1'
#
loop_
_entity.id
_entity.type
_entity.pdbx_description
1 polymer ?
#
loop_
_entity_poly.entity_id
_entity_poly.type
_entity_poly.pdbx_seq_one_letter_code
_entity_poly.pdbx_strand_id
1 'polypeptide(L)'
;MVASRPGSMRRVLQVNYGQQLRVVGNAPGLGGWDTARGLHLKWSEGHVWSGEVELDAGSHVEFKLVCVGKDSDAWEDGNNRGIKVLGAGYSQDVHCEWGRTKENDVRARELQEGQPRFEDLAAAVGARAAADAQQRRLGSESYPTTDTDEGGFSSTASGDDEQLTPAWQGREVRFMRSNDHSRERAGRWDTSGLAAGPVLELVRGDEGAPNWLGKLGVARGLLVDAAPRMRPETPSLAAALVYLSWVNSGAIACAEGGGHYRPNHHARTAQQIFRSLEWAIEEDRPRGMSDTTLRLRALLARRLHARLPSFNANFTQTVPLTRIRDIAHRSDIPHDLKQEIKHTLQNKLHRNAGPEDLVATQAMLARITANPGEYSGAFVDEFRVFAAELREFFNAGGLTTILEGLRDVLTQDPADAQALDGFLGAKSRLDGLGTEPQLSEIMGVAHAATTLRALLLRALSSGLRNDAPDASLAMRQRYRLAELRCEEYLFVLMSRFINGLETQGGAAAMAKAKSSVAWSHPLAMLLLGVRNLGLGGWSPGECVALENEITAWQQEAEYDSRDNALRLKATLERCLRLTEGYTDTLLGVLPERAEQLGRALGVDDWVVRTFTEGEVRSSLVFQLSKLAALLLVAARSLAGVTPWDTLVSGTAVGRLVEAARLDPGALEGETAPVVLLLREADGDEEVAAAGRCVKGIVLTQELPHLSHLGVRARQERVPFVTLEDRDIIASQVLPLLGQQVALVASPEGVQLRPATATESAATSASSSNGNGSKAAQASSNNGVDSATWSLAVSKVSKPGVVALLDCTASVGGAKAAACGRLEQVRWQQMDV
;
A
#
# COMPACT_ATOMS: atom_id res chain seq x y z
N MET A 1 -16.47 -30.75 -0.58
CA MET A 1 -17.31 -30.55 -1.80
C MET A 1 -17.24 -29.11 -2.25
N VAL A 2 -17.05 -28.82 -3.53
CA VAL A 2 -17.04 -27.45 -4.08
C VAL A 2 -17.91 -27.44 -5.35
N ALA A 3 -19.00 -26.69 -5.36
CA ALA A 3 -19.82 -26.56 -6.57
C ALA A 3 -19.22 -25.53 -7.54
N SER A 4 -18.87 -25.95 -8.78
CA SER A 4 -18.85 -25.19 -10.07
C SER A 4 -17.56 -25.23 -10.92
N ARG A 5 -17.75 -25.37 -12.25
CA ARG A 5 -16.89 -24.87 -13.36
C ARG A 5 -17.81 -24.38 -14.52
N PRO A 6 -17.39 -23.44 -15.38
CA PRO A 6 -18.29 -22.59 -16.19
C PRO A 6 -18.56 -23.09 -17.61
N GLY A 7 -19.80 -22.95 -18.08
CA GLY A 7 -20.19 -23.16 -19.48
C GLY A 7 -21.71 -23.30 -19.66
N SER A 8 -22.29 -22.35 -20.39
CA SER A 8 -23.73 -22.09 -20.61
C SER A 8 -24.43 -21.34 -19.46
N MET A 9 -25.38 -20.44 -19.77
CA MET A 9 -26.18 -19.70 -18.79
C MET A 9 -26.79 -20.67 -17.78
N ARG A 10 -26.23 -20.76 -16.57
CA ARG A 10 -26.71 -21.65 -15.51
C ARG A 10 -27.31 -20.81 -14.39
N ARG A 11 -28.53 -21.16 -13.99
CA ARG A 11 -29.18 -20.65 -12.77
C ARG A 11 -28.28 -21.02 -11.58
N VAL A 12 -27.57 -20.04 -11.05
CA VAL A 12 -26.90 -20.16 -9.76
C VAL A 12 -27.98 -20.29 -8.70
N LEU A 13 -27.89 -21.28 -7.80
CA LEU A 13 -28.85 -21.43 -6.71
C LEU A 13 -28.65 -20.25 -5.73
N GLN A 14 -29.49 -19.23 -5.87
CA GLN A 14 -29.66 -18.20 -4.87
C GLN A 14 -30.56 -18.75 -3.76
N VAL A 15 -30.01 -18.93 -2.57
CA VAL A 15 -30.79 -19.23 -1.37
C VAL A 15 -31.19 -17.92 -0.70
N ASN A 16 -32.39 -17.88 -0.10
CA ASN A 16 -32.85 -16.68 0.59
C ASN A 16 -32.13 -16.51 1.94
N TYR A 17 -32.06 -15.26 2.42
CA TYR A 17 -31.44 -14.94 3.70
C TYR A 17 -32.04 -15.76 4.85
N GLY A 18 -31.19 -16.49 5.59
CA GLY A 18 -31.59 -17.37 6.68
C GLY A 18 -31.86 -18.84 6.29
N GLN A 19 -31.79 -19.19 5.01
CA GLN A 19 -31.81 -20.60 4.55
C GLN A 19 -30.39 -21.19 4.54
N GLN A 20 -30.27 -22.49 4.77
CA GLN A 20 -28.99 -23.20 4.81
C GLN A 20 -28.94 -24.31 3.75
N LEU A 21 -27.85 -24.41 2.99
CA LEU A 21 -27.61 -25.53 2.09
C LEU A 21 -26.91 -26.68 2.84
N ARG A 22 -27.44 -27.89 2.72
CA ARG A 22 -26.87 -29.10 3.33
C ARG A 22 -26.72 -30.24 2.33
N VAL A 23 -25.78 -31.13 2.61
CA VAL A 23 -25.66 -32.43 1.92
C VAL A 23 -26.23 -33.50 2.83
N VAL A 24 -27.19 -34.26 2.33
CA VAL A 24 -27.84 -35.33 3.09
C VAL A 24 -27.76 -36.62 2.28
N GLY A 25 -27.41 -37.73 2.93
CA GLY A 25 -27.22 -39.00 2.24
C GLY A 25 -27.37 -40.21 3.15
N ASN A 26 -27.19 -41.41 2.59
CA ASN A 26 -27.33 -42.68 3.31
C ASN A 26 -26.23 -42.92 4.37
N ALA A 27 -25.07 -42.27 4.23
CA ALA A 27 -23.95 -42.42 5.16
C ALA A 27 -24.22 -41.75 6.51
N PRO A 28 -23.73 -42.29 7.64
CA PRO A 28 -23.90 -41.69 8.96
C PRO A 28 -23.40 -40.24 9.05
N GLY A 29 -22.24 -39.94 8.45
CA GLY A 29 -21.69 -38.58 8.38
C GLY A 29 -22.49 -37.60 7.51
N LEU A 30 -23.42 -38.11 6.70
CA LEU A 30 -24.35 -37.32 5.89
C LEU A 30 -25.79 -37.37 6.42
N GLY A 31 -25.98 -37.82 7.67
CA GLY A 31 -27.25 -37.73 8.36
C GLY A 31 -28.26 -38.85 8.07
N GLY A 32 -27.96 -39.85 7.25
CA GLY A 32 -28.85 -41.00 6.99
C GLY A 32 -30.23 -40.61 6.44
N TRP A 33 -30.27 -39.68 5.48
CA TRP A 33 -31.48 -39.08 4.91
C TRP A 33 -32.32 -38.17 5.84
N ASP A 34 -31.79 -37.84 7.03
CA ASP A 34 -32.35 -36.83 7.93
C ASP A 34 -31.73 -35.44 7.66
N THR A 35 -32.55 -34.47 7.25
CA THR A 35 -32.10 -33.11 6.89
C THR A 35 -31.53 -32.35 8.09
N ALA A 36 -31.99 -32.63 9.31
CA ALA A 36 -31.50 -31.99 10.52
C ALA A 36 -30.05 -32.41 10.84
N ARG A 37 -29.62 -33.58 10.38
CA ARG A 37 -28.29 -34.16 10.62
C ARG A 37 -27.38 -34.14 9.40
N GLY A 38 -27.82 -33.54 8.30
CA GLY A 38 -27.04 -33.37 7.08
C GLY A 38 -25.78 -32.53 7.30
N LEU A 39 -24.77 -32.74 6.46
CA LEU A 39 -23.55 -31.95 6.45
C LEU A 39 -23.85 -30.49 6.11
N HIS A 40 -23.50 -29.58 7.01
CA HIS A 40 -23.66 -28.15 6.82
C HIS A 40 -22.61 -27.61 5.85
N LEU A 41 -23.06 -26.92 4.79
CA LEU A 41 -22.16 -26.25 3.87
C LEU A 41 -21.95 -24.78 4.27
N LYS A 42 -20.70 -24.32 4.16
CA LYS A 42 -20.30 -22.93 4.33
C LYS A 42 -20.41 -22.20 2.99
N TRP A 43 -21.00 -21.01 3.01
CA TRP A 43 -21.11 -20.15 1.82
C TRP A 43 -19.81 -19.37 1.59
N SER A 44 -19.48 -19.15 0.31
CA SER A 44 -18.41 -18.27 -0.16
C SER A 44 -18.85 -17.47 -1.38
N GLU A 45 -18.12 -16.39 -1.70
CA GLU A 45 -18.43 -15.48 -2.80
C GLU A 45 -18.55 -16.23 -4.14
N GLY A 46 -19.52 -15.86 -4.97
CA GLY A 46 -19.88 -16.60 -6.19
C GLY A 46 -20.93 -17.70 -6.00
N HIS A 47 -21.61 -17.74 -4.83
CA HIS A 47 -22.61 -18.76 -4.47
C HIS A 47 -22.05 -20.19 -4.44
N VAL A 48 -20.76 -20.31 -4.07
CA VAL A 48 -20.08 -21.59 -3.90
C VAL A 48 -20.26 -22.04 -2.46
N TRP A 49 -20.72 -23.27 -2.29
CA TRP A 49 -20.97 -23.90 -0.99
C TRP A 49 -20.02 -25.07 -0.77
N SER A 50 -19.38 -25.14 0.40
CA SER A 50 -18.39 -26.19 0.69
C SER A 50 -18.48 -26.77 2.10
N GLY A 51 -18.08 -28.03 2.22
CA GLY A 51 -18.06 -28.80 3.46
C GLY A 51 -17.26 -30.08 3.31
N GLU A 52 -16.82 -30.63 4.44
CA GLU A 52 -15.94 -31.79 4.56
C GLU A 52 -16.58 -32.82 5.51
N VAL A 53 -16.45 -34.10 5.17
CA VAL A 53 -17.02 -35.21 5.95
C VAL A 53 -16.15 -36.44 5.77
N GLU A 54 -15.89 -37.16 6.86
CA GLU A 54 -15.25 -38.48 6.82
C GLU A 54 -16.29 -39.57 6.54
N LEU A 55 -15.97 -40.48 5.63
CA LEU A 55 -16.85 -41.55 5.18
C LEU A 55 -16.11 -42.88 5.20
N ASP A 56 -16.83 -43.97 5.42
CA ASP A 56 -16.24 -45.30 5.50
C ASP A 56 -15.59 -45.69 4.17
N ALA A 57 -14.30 -46.03 4.21
CA ALA A 57 -13.53 -46.40 3.04
C ALA A 57 -14.16 -47.58 2.28
N GLY A 58 -14.26 -47.47 0.95
CA GLY A 58 -14.86 -48.50 0.10
C GLY A 58 -16.39 -48.50 0.05
N SER A 59 -17.07 -47.67 0.84
CA SER A 59 -18.53 -47.60 0.87
C SER A 59 -19.11 -46.96 -0.40
N HIS A 60 -20.35 -47.35 -0.73
CA HIS A 60 -21.15 -46.67 -1.75
C HIS A 60 -22.09 -45.69 -1.06
N VAL A 61 -21.91 -44.40 -1.36
CA VAL A 61 -22.65 -43.30 -0.73
C VAL A 61 -23.61 -42.70 -1.74
N GLU A 62 -24.89 -42.65 -1.37
CA GLU A 62 -25.91 -41.90 -2.07
C GLU A 62 -26.23 -40.62 -1.30
N PHE A 63 -26.32 -39.48 -1.99
CA PHE A 63 -26.63 -38.19 -1.37
C PHE A 63 -27.42 -37.26 -2.28
N LYS A 64 -27.98 -36.20 -1.70
CA LYS A 64 -28.60 -35.05 -2.36
C LYS A 64 -28.30 -33.76 -1.62
N LEU A 65 -28.45 -32.66 -2.34
CA LEU A 65 -28.50 -31.31 -1.77
C LEU A 65 -29.92 -30.97 -1.29
N VAL A 66 -30.00 -30.32 -0.13
CA VAL A 66 -31.25 -29.78 0.42
C VAL A 66 -31.02 -28.36 0.93
N CYS A 67 -31.95 -27.47 0.62
CA CYS A 67 -32.02 -26.12 1.16
C CYS A 67 -33.00 -26.13 2.35
N VAL A 68 -32.46 -26.06 3.56
CA VAL A 68 -33.20 -26.09 4.82
C VAL A 68 -33.68 -24.69 5.15
N GLY A 69 -35.01 -24.53 5.26
CA GLY A 69 -35.69 -23.28 5.61
C GLY A 69 -36.33 -23.32 6.99
N LYS A 70 -36.96 -22.21 7.40
CA LYS A 70 -37.70 -22.15 8.68
C LYS A 70 -39.02 -22.93 8.64
N ASP A 71 -39.68 -22.97 7.48
CA ASP A 71 -41.02 -23.56 7.32
C ASP A 71 -41.02 -24.88 6.52
N SER A 72 -40.08 -25.07 5.59
CA SER A 72 -39.95 -26.30 4.81
C SER A 72 -38.56 -26.47 4.21
N ASP A 73 -38.19 -27.73 3.96
CA ASP A 73 -36.95 -28.11 3.28
C ASP A 73 -37.22 -28.33 1.79
N ALA A 74 -36.44 -27.66 0.94
CA ALA A 74 -36.48 -27.86 -0.50
C ALA A 74 -35.35 -28.79 -0.93
N TRP A 75 -35.68 -29.92 -1.55
CA TRP A 75 -34.69 -30.85 -2.10
C TRP A 75 -34.34 -30.52 -3.55
N GLU A 76 -33.12 -30.86 -3.98
CA GLU A 76 -32.78 -30.76 -5.40
C GLU A 76 -33.59 -31.75 -6.26
N ASP A 77 -33.91 -31.36 -7.49
CA ASP A 77 -34.62 -32.20 -8.45
C ASP A 77 -33.73 -33.32 -9.01
N GLY A 78 -34.35 -34.44 -9.40
CA GLY A 78 -33.65 -35.59 -10.01
C GLY A 78 -33.39 -36.77 -9.06
N ASN A 79 -32.66 -37.78 -9.55
CA ASN A 79 -32.29 -38.98 -8.76
C ASN A 79 -31.20 -38.67 -7.73
N ASN A 80 -30.99 -39.56 -6.75
CA ASN A 80 -29.86 -39.46 -5.81
C ASN A 80 -28.51 -39.49 -6.56
N ARG A 81 -27.53 -38.76 -6.06
CA ARG A 81 -26.14 -38.79 -6.54
C ARG A 81 -25.43 -39.96 -5.88
N GLY A 82 -24.69 -40.76 -6.65
CA GLY A 82 -23.89 -41.87 -6.11
C GLY A 82 -22.39 -41.61 -6.26
N ILE A 83 -21.62 -41.86 -5.20
CA ILE A 83 -20.15 -41.89 -5.23
C ILE A 83 -19.65 -43.17 -4.55
N LYS A 84 -18.49 -43.67 -4.98
CA LYS A 84 -17.76 -44.73 -4.28
C LYS A 84 -16.61 -44.10 -3.51
N VAL A 85 -16.62 -44.29 -2.18
CA VAL A 85 -15.55 -43.82 -1.30
C VAL A 85 -14.32 -44.67 -1.55
N LEU A 86 -13.19 -44.04 -1.87
CA LEU A 86 -11.94 -44.77 -2.11
C LEU A 86 -11.33 -45.28 -0.79
N GLY A 87 -10.24 -46.06 -0.90
CA GLY A 87 -9.59 -46.66 0.28
C GLY A 87 -9.08 -45.60 1.27
N ALA A 88 -8.72 -46.03 2.49
CA ALA A 88 -8.28 -45.15 3.59
C ALA A 88 -7.01 -44.31 3.31
N GLY A 89 -6.37 -44.51 2.15
CA GLY A 89 -5.23 -43.73 1.67
C GLY A 89 -5.60 -42.68 0.61
N TYR A 90 -6.87 -42.30 0.45
CA TYR A 90 -7.29 -41.31 -0.55
C TYR A 90 -8.16 -40.21 0.08
N SER A 91 -7.96 -38.97 -0.37
CA SER A 91 -8.94 -37.89 -0.21
C SER A 91 -9.71 -37.71 -1.52
N GLN A 92 -11.02 -37.43 -1.44
CA GLN A 92 -11.88 -37.23 -2.61
C GLN A 92 -12.64 -35.91 -2.55
N ASP A 93 -12.43 -35.07 -3.56
CA ASP A 93 -13.18 -33.85 -3.78
C ASP A 93 -14.35 -34.11 -4.73
N VAL A 94 -15.57 -33.88 -4.25
CA VAL A 94 -16.79 -34.02 -5.05
C VAL A 94 -17.35 -32.63 -5.40
N HIS A 95 -17.41 -32.33 -6.68
CA HIS A 95 -17.97 -31.12 -7.25
C HIS A 95 -19.32 -31.43 -7.91
N CYS A 96 -20.37 -30.71 -7.51
CA CYS A 96 -21.72 -30.94 -8.02
C CYS A 96 -22.53 -29.63 -8.13
N GLU A 97 -23.54 -29.60 -8.99
CA GLU A 97 -24.40 -28.43 -9.18
C GLU A 97 -25.87 -28.76 -8.87
N TRP A 98 -26.58 -27.85 -8.20
CA TRP A 98 -27.99 -28.04 -7.81
C TRP A 98 -28.87 -28.46 -9.00
N GLY A 99 -29.60 -29.57 -8.83
CA GLY A 99 -30.56 -30.07 -9.83
C GLY A 99 -29.93 -30.78 -11.03
N ARG A 100 -28.59 -30.85 -11.12
CA ARG A 100 -27.86 -31.64 -12.12
C ARG A 100 -27.34 -32.95 -11.54
N THR A 101 -28.24 -33.83 -11.10
CA THR A 101 -27.84 -35.03 -10.32
C THR A 101 -27.09 -36.10 -11.12
N LYS A 102 -27.04 -35.97 -12.45
CA LYS A 102 -26.25 -36.84 -13.34
C LYS A 102 -24.80 -36.37 -13.56
N GLU A 103 -24.48 -35.13 -13.19
CA GLU A 103 -23.16 -34.51 -13.38
C GLU A 103 -22.49 -34.32 -12.00
N ASN A 104 -21.54 -35.21 -11.66
CA ASN A 104 -20.63 -35.06 -10.52
C ASN A 104 -19.19 -35.14 -11.04
N ASP A 105 -18.34 -34.17 -10.70
CA ASP A 105 -16.90 -34.23 -10.93
C ASP A 105 -16.23 -34.68 -9.61
N VAL A 106 -15.66 -35.89 -9.60
CA VAL A 106 -15.02 -36.48 -8.42
C VAL A 106 -13.53 -36.60 -8.68
N ARG A 107 -12.73 -35.90 -7.87
CA ARG A 107 -11.27 -35.89 -7.96
C ARG A 107 -10.68 -36.59 -6.75
N ALA A 108 -9.80 -37.56 -6.97
CA ALA A 108 -9.15 -38.30 -5.90
C ALA A 108 -7.66 -37.95 -5.83
N ARG A 109 -7.12 -37.87 -4.62
CA ARG A 109 -5.69 -37.72 -4.36
C ARG A 109 -5.23 -38.79 -3.37
N GLU A 110 -4.11 -39.43 -3.65
CA GLU A 110 -3.47 -40.41 -2.77
C GLU A 110 -2.73 -39.70 -1.62
N LEU A 111 -2.94 -40.18 -0.39
CA LEU A 111 -2.32 -39.71 0.84
C LEU A 111 -0.99 -40.46 1.00
N GLN A 112 0.11 -39.74 1.26
CA GLN A 112 1.45 -40.36 1.38
C GLN A 112 1.57 -41.18 2.69
N GLU A 113 2.15 -42.39 2.60
CA GLU A 113 2.39 -43.26 3.77
C GLU A 113 3.26 -42.57 4.83
N GLY A 114 2.72 -42.44 6.05
CA GLY A 114 3.42 -41.85 7.20
C GLY A 114 2.97 -40.44 7.59
N GLN A 115 1.95 -39.85 6.95
CA GLN A 115 1.29 -38.67 7.53
C GLN A 115 0.48 -39.07 8.78
N PRO A 116 0.67 -38.40 9.93
CA PRO A 116 -0.12 -38.69 11.12
C PRO A 116 -1.59 -38.42 10.83
N ARG A 117 -2.50 -39.23 11.38
CA ARG A 117 -3.92 -38.89 11.39
C ARG A 117 -4.07 -37.55 12.13
N PHE A 118 -5.03 -36.74 11.69
CA PHE A 118 -5.21 -35.36 12.17
C PHE A 118 -5.28 -35.26 13.71
N GLU A 119 -5.83 -36.28 14.37
CA GLU A 119 -5.90 -36.39 15.84
C GLU A 119 -4.53 -36.60 16.53
N ASP A 120 -3.60 -37.33 15.89
CA ASP A 120 -2.26 -37.61 16.44
C ASP A 120 -1.35 -36.37 16.38
N LEU A 121 -1.54 -35.52 15.38
CA LEU A 121 -0.77 -34.27 15.20
C LEU A 121 -1.15 -33.22 16.25
N ALA A 122 -2.44 -33.13 16.61
CA ALA A 122 -2.93 -32.21 17.64
C ALA A 122 -2.43 -32.59 19.05
N ALA A 123 -2.37 -33.90 19.36
CA ALA A 123 -1.88 -34.39 20.64
C ALA A 123 -0.35 -34.21 20.81
N ALA A 124 0.43 -34.43 19.75
CA ALA A 124 1.89 -34.27 19.77
C ALA A 124 2.35 -32.81 19.94
N VAL A 125 1.61 -31.86 19.35
CA VAL A 125 1.86 -30.41 19.49
C VAL A 125 1.57 -29.93 20.93
N GLY A 126 0.50 -30.43 21.55
CA GLY A 126 0.17 -30.13 22.94
C GLY A 126 1.20 -30.65 23.95
N ALA A 127 1.72 -31.87 23.73
CA ALA A 127 2.73 -32.46 24.60
C ALA A 127 4.10 -31.76 24.52
N ARG A 128 4.47 -31.26 23.33
CA ARG A 128 5.76 -30.56 23.11
C ARG A 128 5.75 -29.14 23.66
N ALA A 129 4.62 -28.44 23.56
CA ALA A 129 4.42 -27.12 24.18
C ALA A 129 4.48 -27.17 25.72
N ALA A 130 4.00 -28.26 26.33
CA ALA A 130 4.07 -28.46 27.79
C ALA A 130 5.50 -28.76 28.27
N ALA A 131 6.30 -29.50 27.50
CA ALA A 131 7.69 -29.80 27.82
C ALA A 131 8.60 -28.56 27.69
N ASP A 132 8.42 -27.75 26.64
CA ASP A 132 9.20 -26.52 26.42
C ASP A 132 8.88 -25.42 27.45
N ALA A 133 7.64 -25.37 27.95
CA ALA A 133 7.25 -24.46 29.03
C ALA A 133 7.89 -24.81 30.38
N GLN A 134 8.24 -26.08 30.60
CA GLN A 134 8.89 -26.53 31.83
C GLN A 134 10.41 -26.29 31.78
N GLN A 135 11.03 -26.42 30.61
CA GLN A 135 12.46 -26.13 30.40
C GLN A 135 12.79 -24.63 30.56
N ARG A 136 11.88 -23.73 30.14
CA ARG A 136 12.06 -22.27 30.21
C ARG A 136 11.93 -21.68 31.62
N ARG A 137 11.40 -22.43 32.61
CA ARG A 137 11.34 -21.97 34.01
C ARG A 137 12.64 -22.17 34.79
N LEU A 138 13.59 -22.94 34.27
CA LEU A 138 14.79 -23.37 34.99
C LEU A 138 16.09 -22.67 34.53
N GLY A 139 16.02 -21.74 33.57
CA GLY A 139 17.22 -21.22 32.88
C GLY A 139 17.45 -19.71 32.93
N SER A 140 16.89 -18.96 33.89
CA SER A 140 17.23 -17.52 34.01
C SER A 140 18.48 -17.32 34.87
N GLU A 141 19.65 -17.26 34.24
CA GLU A 141 20.82 -16.58 34.80
C GLU A 141 21.25 -15.44 33.88
N SER A 142 21.45 -14.28 34.51
CA SER A 142 21.70 -12.96 33.98
C SER A 142 23.14 -12.74 33.50
N TYR A 143 23.32 -12.07 32.35
CA TYR A 143 24.52 -11.26 32.05
C TYR A 143 24.16 -10.02 31.21
N PRO A 144 24.87 -8.89 31.39
CA PRO A 144 24.54 -7.60 30.80
C PRO A 144 25.18 -7.41 29.43
N THR A 145 24.44 -6.85 28.46
CA THR A 145 24.97 -6.39 27.18
C THR A 145 24.88 -4.88 27.09
N THR A 146 26.02 -4.29 26.74
CA THR A 146 26.34 -2.88 26.58
C THR A 146 25.70 -2.27 25.34
N ASP A 147 25.19 -1.05 25.49
CA ASP A 147 24.62 -0.19 24.45
C ASP A 147 25.66 0.22 23.40
N THR A 148 25.31 0.02 22.13
CA THR A 148 25.80 0.82 21.01
C THR A 148 24.62 1.14 20.09
N ASP A 149 24.33 2.43 19.94
CA ASP A 149 23.32 3.04 19.07
C ASP A 149 23.39 2.49 17.64
N GLU A 150 22.38 1.72 17.23
CA GLU A 150 22.03 1.48 15.84
C GLU A 150 20.74 2.23 15.51
N GLY A 151 20.85 3.25 14.66
CA GLY A 151 19.74 3.95 14.02
C GLY A 151 19.07 3.12 12.92
N GLY A 152 18.77 1.85 13.22
CA GLY A 152 17.98 0.98 12.36
C GLY A 152 16.50 1.22 12.59
N PHE A 153 15.74 1.40 11.51
CA PHE A 153 14.27 1.40 11.54
C PHE A 153 13.79 -0.01 11.95
N SER A 154 13.83 -0.29 13.25
CA SER A 154 13.37 -1.54 13.83
C SER A 154 11.85 -1.57 13.70
N SER A 155 11.37 -2.30 12.70
CA SER A 155 9.96 -2.66 12.55
C SER A 155 9.57 -3.73 13.57
N THR A 156 9.79 -3.48 14.87
CA THR A 156 9.03 -4.17 15.91
C THR A 156 7.61 -3.65 15.86
N ALA A 157 6.83 -4.22 14.93
CA ALA A 157 5.39 -4.01 14.83
C ALA A 157 4.71 -4.66 16.04
N SER A 158 4.79 -4.02 17.21
CA SER A 158 3.72 -4.08 18.19
C SER A 158 2.47 -3.50 17.54
N GLY A 159 1.31 -4.13 17.74
CA GLY A 159 0.03 -3.88 17.05
C GLY A 159 -0.61 -2.50 17.28
N ASP A 160 0.18 -1.48 17.58
CA ASP A 160 -0.28 -0.12 17.81
C ASP A 160 -0.35 0.63 16.48
N ASP A 161 -1.56 0.67 15.95
CA ASP A 161 -2.03 1.55 14.86
C ASP A 161 -1.75 3.05 15.14
N GLU A 162 -1.22 3.38 16.32
CA GLU A 162 -0.89 4.72 16.81
C GLU A 162 0.48 5.24 16.34
N GLN A 163 1.38 4.39 15.83
CA GLN A 163 2.72 4.80 15.36
C GLN A 163 2.79 5.30 13.90
N LEU A 164 1.64 5.41 13.21
CA LEU A 164 1.57 5.83 11.80
C LEU A 164 1.75 7.35 11.58
N THR A 165 2.03 8.12 12.63
CA THR A 165 2.31 9.56 12.52
C THR A 165 3.78 9.82 12.19
N PRO A 166 4.11 10.79 11.31
CA PRO A 166 5.50 11.15 11.04
C PRO A 166 6.22 11.51 12.34
N ALA A 167 7.44 11.01 12.53
CA ALA A 167 8.26 11.35 13.67
C ALA A 167 8.41 12.88 13.79
N TRP A 168 8.32 13.39 15.01
CA TRP A 168 8.50 14.82 15.29
C TRP A 168 9.93 15.25 14.95
N GLN A 169 10.06 16.26 14.10
CA GLN A 169 11.32 16.86 13.62
C GLN A 169 11.54 18.27 14.19
N GLY A 170 10.58 18.77 14.98
CA GLY A 170 10.72 20.05 15.65
C GLY A 170 11.60 19.96 16.89
N ARG A 171 11.69 21.07 17.64
CA ARG A 171 12.48 21.14 18.88
C ARG A 171 11.97 20.15 19.93
N GLU A 172 12.88 19.63 20.74
CA GLU A 172 12.53 18.79 21.89
C GLU A 172 11.59 19.53 22.86
N VAL A 173 10.70 18.76 23.50
CA VAL A 173 9.75 19.29 24.47
C VAL A 173 10.50 19.77 25.72
N ARG A 174 10.47 21.07 25.97
CA ARG A 174 10.94 21.66 27.22
C ARG A 174 9.77 22.02 28.13
N PHE A 175 9.67 21.37 29.28
CA PHE A 175 8.67 21.74 30.29
C PHE A 175 9.08 23.04 30.99
N MET A 176 8.26 24.07 30.86
CA MET A 176 8.56 25.42 31.33
C MET A 176 7.80 25.72 32.61
N ARG A 177 8.50 26.21 33.64
CA ARG A 177 7.88 26.66 34.91
C ARG A 177 7.51 28.14 34.90
N SER A 178 7.94 28.87 33.87
CA SER A 178 7.67 30.28 33.67
C SER A 178 7.42 30.54 32.18
N ASN A 179 7.05 31.76 31.78
CA ASN A 179 6.78 32.07 30.37
C ASN A 179 8.10 32.30 29.60
N ASP A 180 8.86 31.23 29.41
CA ASP A 180 10.18 31.20 28.72
C ASP A 180 10.07 30.86 27.23
N HIS A 181 8.87 31.01 26.65
CA HIS A 181 8.65 30.76 25.23
C HIS A 181 9.48 31.72 24.40
N SER A 182 10.36 31.15 23.57
CA SER A 182 11.11 31.93 22.61
C SER A 182 10.16 32.50 21.55
N ARG A 183 10.19 33.82 21.39
CA ARG A 183 9.59 34.52 20.23
C ARG A 183 10.53 34.51 19.02
N GLU A 184 11.72 33.92 19.18
CA GLU A 184 12.74 33.90 18.15
C GLU A 184 12.28 33.02 17.01
N ARG A 185 12.22 33.65 15.85
CA ARG A 185 11.76 33.03 14.63
C ARG A 185 12.96 32.40 13.94
N ALA A 186 13.14 31.10 14.16
CA ALA A 186 14.10 30.32 13.39
C ALA A 186 13.47 29.98 12.03
N GLY A 187 14.06 30.48 10.95
CA GLY A 187 13.62 30.24 9.57
C GLY A 187 14.35 31.12 8.56
N ARG A 188 14.33 30.70 7.30
CA ARG A 188 14.79 31.49 6.14
C ARG A 188 13.55 31.89 5.33
N TRP A 189 13.60 33.01 4.61
CA TRP A 189 12.55 33.40 3.63
C TRP A 189 13.20 33.87 2.34
N ASP A 190 14.05 33.03 1.78
CA ASP A 190 14.80 33.38 0.58
C ASP A 190 13.95 33.17 -0.67
N THR A 191 13.49 34.28 -1.24
CA THR A 191 12.70 34.29 -2.47
C THR A 191 13.55 34.34 -3.74
N SER A 192 14.88 34.39 -3.62
CA SER A 192 15.77 34.45 -4.77
C SER A 192 15.65 33.19 -5.63
N GLY A 193 15.51 33.39 -6.94
CA GLY A 193 15.38 32.31 -7.91
C GLY A 193 14.06 31.54 -7.89
N LEU A 194 13.04 32.00 -7.14
CA LEU A 194 11.69 31.42 -7.20
C LEU A 194 10.87 32.11 -8.30
N ALA A 195 10.27 31.33 -9.19
CA ALA A 195 9.33 31.83 -10.18
C ALA A 195 8.00 32.25 -9.53
N ALA A 196 7.23 33.10 -10.20
CA ALA A 196 5.86 33.42 -9.78
C ALA A 196 5.01 32.13 -9.78
N GLY A 197 4.38 31.83 -8.64
CA GLY A 197 3.58 30.62 -8.46
C GLY A 197 3.47 30.20 -7.00
N PRO A 198 2.91 28.99 -6.73
CA PRO A 198 2.55 28.55 -5.39
C PRO A 198 3.68 28.56 -4.37
N VAL A 199 4.90 28.18 -4.78
CA VAL A 199 6.05 28.13 -3.86
C VAL A 199 6.43 29.53 -3.37
N LEU A 200 6.49 30.51 -4.27
CA LEU A 200 6.78 31.90 -3.90
C LEU A 200 5.69 32.48 -2.98
N GLU A 201 4.43 32.17 -3.25
CA GLU A 201 3.30 32.58 -2.42
C GLU A 201 3.38 31.99 -1.00
N LEU A 202 3.72 30.70 -0.88
CA LEU A 202 3.91 30.06 0.41
C LEU A 202 5.08 30.67 1.19
N VAL A 203 6.22 30.94 0.55
CA VAL A 203 7.40 31.52 1.22
C VAL A 203 7.10 32.95 1.71
N ARG A 204 6.50 33.80 0.86
CA ARG A 204 6.10 35.16 1.25
C ARG A 204 5.01 35.17 2.31
N GLY A 205 4.04 34.26 2.19
CA GLY A 205 2.99 34.10 3.19
C GLY A 205 3.55 33.62 4.52
N ASP A 206 4.44 32.63 4.49
CA ASP A 206 5.08 32.09 5.68
C ASP A 206 5.84 33.19 6.41
N GLU A 207 6.51 34.12 5.71
CA GLU A 207 7.18 35.29 6.30
C GLU A 207 6.26 36.15 7.18
N GLY A 208 4.95 36.20 6.91
CA GLY A 208 3.96 36.85 7.77
C GLY A 208 3.31 35.96 8.84
N ALA A 209 3.60 34.65 8.83
CA ALA A 209 2.88 33.63 9.60
C ALA A 209 3.78 32.93 10.64
N PRO A 210 3.94 33.52 11.84
CA PRO A 210 4.83 32.96 12.86
C PRO A 210 4.26 31.72 13.56
N ASN A 211 2.94 31.58 13.64
CA ASN A 211 2.26 30.51 14.40
C ASN A 211 1.43 29.60 13.50
N TRP A 212 0.98 28.46 14.03
CA TRP A 212 0.29 27.44 13.24
C TRP A 212 -0.98 27.97 12.57
N LEU A 213 -1.78 28.80 13.26
CA LEU A 213 -2.97 29.43 12.65
C LEU A 213 -2.59 30.29 11.43
N GLY A 214 -1.53 31.09 11.55
CA GLY A 214 -1.00 31.88 10.44
C GLY A 214 -0.60 31.00 9.27
N LYS A 215 0.10 29.89 9.54
CA LYS A 215 0.56 28.95 8.51
C LYS A 215 -0.61 28.23 7.82
N LEU A 216 -1.65 27.84 8.57
CA LEU A 216 -2.92 27.38 8.01
C LEU A 216 -3.59 28.46 7.16
N GLY A 217 -3.52 29.73 7.59
CA GLY A 217 -4.00 30.88 6.83
C GLY A 217 -3.28 31.06 5.49
N VAL A 218 -1.96 30.84 5.45
CA VAL A 218 -1.16 30.84 4.22
C VAL A 218 -1.61 29.73 3.27
N ALA A 219 -1.78 28.51 3.79
CA ALA A 219 -2.30 27.39 3.00
C ALA A 219 -3.74 27.66 2.52
N ARG A 220 -4.60 28.28 3.34
CA ARG A 220 -5.95 28.72 2.92
C ARG A 220 -5.88 29.75 1.81
N GLY A 221 -4.97 30.72 1.91
CA GLY A 221 -4.75 31.72 0.87
C GLY A 221 -4.49 31.08 -0.49
N LEU A 222 -3.60 30.08 -0.53
CA LEU A 222 -3.26 29.35 -1.74
C LEU A 222 -4.36 28.40 -2.23
N LEU A 223 -4.95 27.62 -1.31
CA LEU A 223 -5.86 26.53 -1.66
C LEU A 223 -7.31 26.99 -1.86
N VAL A 224 -7.70 28.10 -1.26
CA VAL A 224 -9.09 28.58 -1.26
C VAL A 224 -9.19 29.95 -1.91
N ASP A 225 -8.46 30.94 -1.38
CA ASP A 225 -8.67 32.35 -1.74
C ASP A 225 -8.14 32.65 -3.16
N ALA A 226 -6.98 32.10 -3.53
CA ALA A 226 -6.38 32.23 -4.86
C ALA A 226 -6.86 31.16 -5.85
N ALA A 227 -7.50 30.10 -5.38
CA ALA A 227 -7.90 28.98 -6.22
C ALA A 227 -9.10 29.34 -7.12
N PRO A 228 -9.02 29.10 -8.45
CA PRO A 228 -10.15 29.33 -9.35
C PRO A 228 -11.38 28.54 -8.90
N ARG A 229 -12.50 29.24 -8.66
CA ARG A 229 -13.75 28.65 -8.13
C ARG A 229 -13.54 27.87 -6.82
N MET A 230 -12.53 28.24 -6.01
CA MET A 230 -12.14 27.52 -4.81
C MET A 230 -11.76 26.05 -5.07
N ARG A 231 -11.28 25.73 -6.28
CA ARG A 231 -10.81 24.40 -6.70
C ARG A 231 -9.32 24.47 -7.01
N PRO A 232 -8.44 24.12 -6.05
CA PRO A 232 -7.01 24.26 -6.24
C PRO A 232 -6.47 23.36 -7.34
N GLU A 233 -5.48 23.87 -8.07
CA GLU A 233 -4.79 23.15 -9.14
C GLU A 233 -3.64 22.30 -8.58
N THR A 234 -3.16 21.35 -9.40
CA THR A 234 -2.08 20.42 -9.04
C THR A 234 -0.82 21.11 -8.47
N PRO A 235 -0.29 22.22 -9.04
CA PRO A 235 0.90 22.86 -8.48
C PRO A 235 0.68 23.43 -7.07
N SER A 236 -0.51 23.97 -6.81
CA SER A 236 -0.90 24.50 -5.49
C SER A 236 -1.06 23.40 -4.47
N LEU A 237 -1.73 22.30 -4.84
CA LEU A 237 -1.89 21.12 -3.98
C LEU A 237 -0.55 20.48 -3.63
N ALA A 238 0.35 20.34 -4.60
CA ALA A 238 1.68 19.77 -4.38
C ALA A 238 2.53 20.62 -3.42
N ALA A 239 2.57 21.94 -3.65
CA ALA A 239 3.32 22.85 -2.79
C ALA A 239 2.72 22.90 -1.37
N ALA A 240 1.39 22.92 -1.25
CA ALA A 240 0.71 22.91 0.05
C ALA A 240 0.92 21.59 0.80
N LEU A 241 0.98 20.45 0.10
CA LEU A 241 1.24 19.15 0.71
C LEU A 241 2.63 19.12 1.37
N VAL A 242 3.66 19.54 0.65
CA VAL A 242 5.03 19.67 1.20
C VAL A 242 5.04 20.59 2.41
N TYR A 243 4.50 21.79 2.25
CA TYR A 243 4.51 22.82 3.28
C TYR A 243 3.77 22.40 4.55
N LEU A 244 2.53 21.90 4.44
CA LEU A 244 1.76 21.47 5.61
C LEU A 244 2.32 20.21 6.26
N SER A 245 2.92 19.29 5.49
CA SER A 245 3.64 18.15 6.07
C SER A 245 4.79 18.60 6.95
N TRP A 246 5.61 19.56 6.52
CA TRP A 246 6.73 20.08 7.32
C TRP A 246 6.31 20.97 8.47
N VAL A 247 5.20 21.71 8.33
CA VAL A 247 4.61 22.44 9.46
C VAL A 247 4.12 21.46 10.54
N ASN A 248 3.47 20.37 10.14
CA ASN A 248 2.92 19.40 11.08
C ASN A 248 3.99 18.50 11.72
N SER A 249 5.08 18.20 11.01
CA SER A 249 6.22 17.46 11.59
C SER A 249 7.13 18.36 12.44
N GLY A 250 6.97 19.68 12.40
CA GLY A 250 7.83 20.63 13.10
C GLY A 250 9.13 21.00 12.36
N ALA A 251 9.36 20.43 11.17
CA ALA A 251 10.47 20.83 10.29
C ALA A 251 10.39 22.30 9.85
N ILE A 252 9.17 22.84 9.74
CA ILE A 252 8.93 24.28 9.75
C ILE A 252 8.39 24.67 11.12
N ALA A 253 9.20 25.39 11.90
CA ALA A 253 8.86 25.75 13.26
C ALA A 253 7.64 26.67 13.36
N CYS A 254 6.80 26.42 14.36
CA CYS A 254 5.77 27.34 14.83
C CYS A 254 6.29 28.09 16.07
N ALA A 255 6.18 29.41 16.07
CA ALA A 255 6.54 30.28 17.20
C ALA A 255 5.28 30.83 17.88
N GLU A 256 5.40 31.24 19.14
CA GLU A 256 4.31 31.95 19.81
C GLU A 256 4.07 33.31 19.15
N GLY A 257 2.85 33.53 18.65
CA GLY A 257 2.39 34.86 18.22
C GLY A 257 1.82 35.67 19.38
N GLY A 258 1.81 37.00 19.26
CA GLY A 258 1.18 37.89 20.25
C GLY A 258 -0.35 37.87 20.27
N GLY A 259 -1.00 37.08 19.42
CA GLY A 259 -2.45 36.98 19.31
C GLY A 259 -3.07 35.98 20.30
N HIS A 260 -4.33 36.21 20.67
CA HIS A 260 -5.13 35.31 21.50
C HIS A 260 -6.19 34.59 20.66
N TYR A 261 -5.75 33.58 19.91
CA TYR A 261 -6.59 32.77 19.04
C TYR A 261 -6.75 31.35 19.60
N ARG A 262 -7.96 31.08 20.10
CA ARG A 262 -8.35 29.75 20.56
C ARG A 262 -8.43 28.75 19.37
N PRO A 263 -8.38 27.43 19.64
CA PRO A 263 -8.43 26.37 18.63
C PRO A 263 -9.59 26.44 17.63
N ASN A 264 -10.68 27.14 17.96
CA ASN A 264 -11.82 27.33 17.06
C ASN A 264 -11.49 28.12 15.80
N HIS A 265 -10.48 28.98 15.84
CA HIS A 265 -10.00 29.67 14.64
C HIS A 265 -9.28 28.72 13.68
N HIS A 266 -8.48 27.79 14.22
CA HIS A 266 -7.81 26.74 13.45
C HIS A 266 -8.84 25.79 12.83
N ALA A 267 -9.82 25.35 13.62
CA ALA A 267 -10.93 24.51 13.15
C ALA A 267 -11.69 25.16 11.99
N ARG A 268 -12.06 26.45 12.10
CA ARG A 268 -12.75 27.15 11.00
C ARG A 268 -11.90 27.32 9.75
N THR A 269 -10.60 27.56 9.91
CA THR A 269 -9.67 27.65 8.78
C THR A 269 -9.53 26.30 8.09
N ALA A 270 -9.38 25.22 8.86
CA ALA A 270 -9.34 23.85 8.36
C ALA A 270 -10.63 23.45 7.64
N GLN A 271 -11.80 23.86 8.15
CA GLN A 271 -13.08 23.61 7.51
C GLN A 271 -13.17 24.23 6.10
N GLN A 272 -12.64 25.45 5.93
CA GLN A 272 -12.60 26.14 4.63
C GLN A 272 -11.68 25.43 3.64
N ILE A 273 -10.47 25.05 4.10
CA ILE A 273 -9.52 24.28 3.28
C ILE A 273 -10.15 22.93 2.91
N PHE A 274 -10.71 22.21 3.87
CA PHE A 274 -11.34 20.91 3.67
C PHE A 274 -12.41 20.95 2.58
N ARG A 275 -13.31 21.94 2.62
CA ARG A 275 -14.37 22.13 1.62
C ARG A 275 -13.78 22.31 0.21
N SER A 276 -12.74 23.12 0.10
CA SER A 276 -12.05 23.36 -1.17
C SER A 276 -11.36 22.11 -1.71
N LEU A 277 -10.75 21.30 -0.85
CA LEU A 277 -10.15 20.02 -1.23
C LEU A 277 -11.21 19.02 -1.72
N GLU A 278 -12.37 18.93 -1.08
CA GLU A 278 -13.47 18.06 -1.54
C GLU A 278 -13.97 18.48 -2.94
N TRP A 279 -14.10 19.78 -3.22
CA TRP A 279 -14.42 20.26 -4.57
C TRP A 279 -13.30 20.03 -5.61
N ALA A 280 -12.05 19.91 -5.17
CA ALA A 280 -10.94 19.52 -6.05
C ALA A 280 -10.96 18.01 -6.36
N ILE A 281 -11.49 17.18 -5.46
CA ILE A 281 -11.68 15.74 -5.68
C ILE A 281 -12.87 15.51 -6.63
N GLU A 282 -13.95 16.28 -6.49
CA GLU A 282 -15.13 16.16 -7.34
C GLU A 282 -14.83 16.34 -8.83
N GLU A 283 -15.41 15.46 -9.65
CA GLU A 283 -15.32 15.48 -11.10
C GLU A 283 -16.10 16.67 -11.69
N ASP A 284 -15.43 17.80 -11.83
CA ASP A 284 -15.78 18.81 -12.83
C ASP A 284 -14.64 18.81 -13.84
N ARG A 285 -14.71 17.93 -14.85
CA ARG A 285 -13.63 17.73 -15.84
C ARG A 285 -13.47 19.03 -16.64
N PRO A 286 -12.41 19.84 -16.40
CA PRO A 286 -12.21 21.04 -17.19
C PRO A 286 -11.90 20.61 -18.63
N ARG A 287 -12.48 21.30 -19.63
CA ARG A 287 -12.23 20.97 -21.04
C ARG A 287 -10.72 21.00 -21.32
N GLY A 288 -10.19 19.88 -21.82
CA GLY A 288 -8.77 19.78 -22.22
C GLY A 288 -7.80 19.28 -21.15
N MET A 289 -8.25 18.99 -19.92
CA MET A 289 -7.38 18.39 -18.89
C MET A 289 -7.12 16.90 -19.17
N SER A 290 -5.86 16.49 -19.09
CA SER A 290 -5.48 15.08 -19.23
C SER A 290 -6.00 14.25 -18.06
N ASP A 291 -6.30 12.98 -18.32
CA ASP A 291 -6.81 12.07 -17.28
C ASP A 291 -5.80 11.87 -16.13
N THR A 292 -4.51 11.83 -16.46
CA THR A 292 -3.42 11.76 -15.48
C THR A 292 -3.39 12.97 -14.55
N THR A 293 -3.56 14.18 -15.08
CA THR A 293 -3.60 15.42 -14.29
C THR A 293 -4.78 15.44 -13.33
N LEU A 294 -5.96 14.99 -13.78
CA LEU A 294 -7.16 14.91 -12.95
C LEU A 294 -6.96 13.94 -11.77
N ARG A 295 -6.41 12.75 -12.04
CA ARG A 295 -6.11 11.74 -11.01
C ARG A 295 -5.09 12.24 -10.00
N LEU A 296 -4.02 12.90 -10.46
CA LEU A 296 -3.02 13.48 -9.57
C LEU A 296 -3.61 14.58 -8.69
N ARG A 297 -4.49 15.43 -9.23
CA ARG A 297 -5.18 16.47 -8.45
C ARG A 297 -6.00 15.85 -7.32
N ALA A 298 -6.82 14.84 -7.61
CA ALA A 298 -7.60 14.14 -6.60
C ALA A 298 -6.72 13.43 -5.56
N LEU A 299 -5.62 12.81 -6.00
CA LEU A 299 -4.67 12.14 -5.11
C LEU A 299 -4.02 13.11 -4.11
N LEU A 300 -3.52 14.25 -4.56
CA LEU A 300 -2.90 15.27 -3.69
C LEU A 300 -3.92 15.89 -2.74
N ALA A 301 -5.13 16.19 -3.23
CA ALA A 301 -6.21 16.71 -2.39
C ALA A 301 -6.61 15.71 -1.29
N ARG A 302 -6.69 14.41 -1.62
CA ARG A 302 -6.99 13.35 -0.64
C ARG A 302 -5.94 13.30 0.48
N ARG A 303 -4.65 13.33 0.12
CA ARG A 303 -3.54 13.31 1.08
C ARG A 303 -3.52 14.53 2.00
N LEU A 304 -3.92 15.71 1.49
CA LEU A 304 -3.97 16.94 2.29
C LEU A 304 -5.00 16.91 3.42
N HIS A 305 -6.07 16.12 3.33
CA HIS A 305 -7.08 16.06 4.40
C HIS A 305 -6.50 15.59 5.74
N ALA A 306 -5.53 14.67 5.73
CA ALA A 306 -4.86 14.19 6.93
C ALA A 306 -3.92 15.22 7.57
N ARG A 307 -3.71 16.38 6.93
CA ARG A 307 -2.85 17.47 7.43
C ARG A 307 -3.63 18.60 8.12
N LEU A 308 -4.96 18.48 8.22
CA LEU A 308 -5.84 19.49 8.79
C LEU A 308 -6.36 19.10 10.18
N PRO A 309 -6.53 20.05 11.13
CA PRO A 309 -7.20 19.78 12.39
C PRO A 309 -8.68 19.43 12.21
N SER A 310 -9.24 18.83 13.24
CA SER A 310 -10.67 18.57 13.37
C SER A 310 -11.44 19.86 13.47
N PHE A 311 -12.59 19.88 12.81
CA PHE A 311 -13.58 20.95 12.93
C PHE A 311 -14.94 20.43 13.37
N ASN A 312 -14.94 19.37 14.18
CA ASN A 312 -16.11 18.92 14.92
C ASN A 312 -16.69 20.06 15.78
N ALA A 313 -17.98 19.96 16.13
CA ALA A 313 -18.69 21.00 16.90
C ALA A 313 -17.98 21.37 18.22
N ASN A 314 -17.32 20.40 18.86
CA ASN A 314 -16.54 20.58 20.09
C ASN A 314 -15.33 21.53 19.91
N PHE A 315 -14.83 21.68 18.68
CA PHE A 315 -13.69 22.52 18.38
C PHE A 315 -14.08 23.84 17.70
N THR A 316 -15.25 23.93 17.07
CA THR A 316 -15.75 25.16 16.42
C THR A 316 -16.52 26.10 17.36
N GLN A 317 -16.88 25.62 18.55
CA GLN A 317 -17.45 26.43 19.63
C GLN A 317 -16.52 27.56 20.09
N THR A 318 -17.05 28.57 20.77
CA THR A 318 -16.30 29.76 21.18
C THR A 318 -15.13 29.46 22.13
N VAL A 319 -15.26 28.42 22.97
CA VAL A 319 -14.30 28.08 24.02
C VAL A 319 -14.02 26.57 24.02
N PRO A 320 -13.20 26.04 23.09
CA PRO A 320 -12.82 24.63 23.06
C PRO A 320 -11.69 24.33 24.06
N LEU A 321 -11.46 23.03 24.33
CA LEU A 321 -10.37 22.50 25.15
C LEU A 321 -10.26 23.14 26.56
N THR A 322 -11.37 23.32 27.27
CA THR A 322 -11.37 23.99 28.59
C THR A 322 -10.76 23.14 29.70
N ARG A 323 -10.71 21.81 29.54
CA ARG A 323 -10.27 20.86 30.58
C ARG A 323 -8.85 21.14 31.08
N ILE A 324 -7.95 21.57 30.20
CA ILE A 324 -6.57 21.90 30.57
C ILE A 324 -6.47 23.02 31.61
N ARG A 325 -7.42 23.96 31.59
CA ARG A 325 -7.49 25.01 32.61
C ARG A 325 -7.79 24.40 33.97
N ASP A 326 -8.77 23.52 34.05
CA ASP A 326 -9.22 22.96 35.32
C ASP A 326 -8.12 22.04 35.90
N ILE A 327 -7.48 21.22 35.06
CA ILE A 327 -6.29 20.42 35.40
C ILE A 327 -5.18 21.31 35.98
N ALA A 328 -4.86 22.42 35.31
CA ALA A 328 -3.81 23.33 35.75
C ALA A 328 -4.13 24.10 37.03
N HIS A 329 -5.37 24.05 37.55
CA HIS A 329 -5.78 24.74 38.78
C HIS A 329 -5.96 23.79 39.97
N ARG A 330 -5.83 22.47 39.75
CA ARG A 330 -5.93 21.44 40.79
C ARG A 330 -5.02 21.70 41.99
N SER A 331 -5.46 21.25 43.17
CA SER A 331 -4.74 21.36 44.44
C SER A 331 -4.01 20.09 44.84
N ASP A 332 -4.30 18.96 44.18
CA ASP A 332 -3.73 17.63 44.46
C ASP A 332 -2.49 17.30 43.61
N ILE A 333 -1.90 18.29 42.93
CA ILE A 333 -0.66 18.14 42.15
C ILE A 333 0.47 19.05 42.69
N PRO A 334 1.75 18.62 42.60
CA PRO A 334 2.88 19.45 43.02
C PRO A 334 2.91 20.81 42.32
N HIS A 335 3.41 21.84 43.03
CA HIS A 335 3.46 23.21 42.50
C HIS A 335 4.26 23.31 41.19
N ASP A 336 5.40 22.62 41.12
CA ASP A 336 6.26 22.63 39.93
C ASP A 336 5.54 22.05 38.71
N LEU A 337 4.88 20.90 38.86
CA LEU A 337 4.08 20.28 37.80
C LEU A 337 2.93 21.20 37.37
N LYS A 338 2.29 21.88 38.32
CA LYS A 338 1.22 22.84 38.05
C LYS A 338 1.73 24.00 37.18
N GLN A 339 2.90 24.55 37.48
CA GLN A 339 3.50 25.59 36.64
C GLN A 339 3.87 25.05 35.26
N GLU A 340 4.39 23.83 35.18
CA GLU A 340 4.75 23.18 33.91
C GLU A 340 3.53 22.98 33.00
N ILE A 341 2.42 22.47 33.53
CA ILE A 341 1.16 22.32 32.77
C ILE A 341 0.64 23.69 32.32
N LYS A 342 0.65 24.69 33.22
CA LYS A 342 0.17 26.03 32.91
C LYS A 342 0.97 26.70 31.80
N HIS A 343 2.30 26.72 31.93
CA HIS A 343 3.18 27.47 31.04
C HIS A 343 3.50 26.71 29.76
N THR A 344 3.55 25.38 29.78
CA THR A 344 3.84 24.57 28.59
C THR A 344 2.59 24.32 27.74
N LEU A 345 1.43 24.06 28.37
CA LEU A 345 0.22 23.61 27.65
C LEU A 345 -0.92 24.64 27.71
N GLN A 346 -1.38 25.00 28.91
CA GLN A 346 -2.60 25.81 29.07
C GLN A 346 -2.48 27.19 28.38
N ASN A 347 -1.39 27.91 28.65
CA ASN A 347 -1.19 29.25 28.09
C ASN A 347 -1.02 29.21 26.57
N LYS A 348 -0.32 28.21 26.04
CA LYS A 348 -0.12 28.01 24.61
C LYS A 348 -1.45 27.74 23.91
N LEU A 349 -2.21 26.74 24.35
CA LEU A 349 -3.49 26.37 23.74
C LEU A 349 -4.53 27.50 23.77
N HIS A 350 -4.49 28.38 24.77
CA HIS A 350 -5.35 29.57 24.83
C HIS A 350 -4.89 30.74 23.95
N ARG A 351 -3.62 30.76 23.50
CA ARG A 351 -3.04 31.80 22.66
C ARG A 351 -2.96 31.38 21.20
N ASN A 352 -2.32 30.25 20.93
CA ASN A 352 -2.22 29.62 19.62
C ASN A 352 -1.86 28.16 19.82
N ALA A 353 -2.78 27.25 19.50
CA ALA A 353 -2.44 25.84 19.42
C ALA A 353 -1.45 25.60 18.27
N GLY A 354 -0.54 24.65 18.43
CA GLY A 354 0.38 24.18 17.40
C GLY A 354 0.66 22.68 17.53
N PRO A 355 1.17 22.02 16.48
CA PRO A 355 1.49 20.58 16.49
C PRO A 355 2.38 20.17 17.67
N GLU A 356 3.28 21.06 18.12
CA GLU A 356 4.14 20.82 19.27
C GLU A 356 3.38 20.61 20.59
N ASP A 357 2.15 21.12 20.71
CA ASP A 357 1.34 20.97 21.92
C ASP A 357 0.86 19.53 22.10
N LEU A 358 0.62 18.80 21.00
CA LEU A 358 0.28 17.38 21.06
C LEU A 358 1.49 16.58 21.55
N VAL A 359 2.67 16.85 21.01
CA VAL A 359 3.93 16.21 21.41
C VAL A 359 4.23 16.50 22.89
N ALA A 360 4.09 17.76 23.31
CA ALA A 360 4.28 18.16 24.70
C ALA A 360 3.26 17.50 25.65
N THR A 361 2.01 17.35 25.21
CA THR A 361 0.97 16.67 26.00
C THR A 361 1.24 15.17 26.11
N GLN A 362 1.69 14.51 25.04
CA GLN A 362 2.06 13.09 25.07
C GLN A 362 3.29 12.85 25.96
N ALA A 363 4.32 13.67 25.86
CA ALA A 363 5.49 13.61 26.73
C ALA A 363 5.12 13.83 28.21
N MET A 364 4.21 14.78 28.47
CA MET A 364 3.68 15.03 29.81
C MET A 364 2.90 13.82 30.34
N LEU A 365 2.02 13.24 29.52
CA LEU A 365 1.25 12.06 29.88
C LEU A 365 2.18 10.90 30.22
N ALA A 366 3.16 10.60 29.36
CA ALA A 366 4.15 9.55 29.58
C ALA A 366 4.87 9.76 30.92
N ARG A 367 5.30 10.99 31.23
CA ARG A 367 5.96 11.33 32.49
C ARG A 367 5.08 11.10 33.71
N ILE A 368 3.83 11.57 33.70
CA ILE A 368 2.94 11.42 34.87
C ILE A 368 2.44 9.97 35.04
N THR A 369 2.55 9.13 34.01
CA THR A 369 2.21 7.70 34.08
C THR A 369 3.41 6.78 34.31
N ALA A 370 4.64 7.29 34.30
CA ALA A 370 5.85 6.49 34.39
C ALA A 370 5.94 5.70 35.71
N ASN A 371 5.52 6.31 36.83
CA ASN A 371 5.50 5.69 38.14
C ASN A 371 4.05 5.59 38.67
N PRO A 372 3.41 4.42 38.56
CA PRO A 372 2.05 4.22 39.06
C PRO A 372 1.93 4.59 40.55
N GLY A 373 0.97 5.45 40.88
CA GLY A 373 0.71 5.91 42.26
C GLY A 373 1.45 7.18 42.69
N GLU A 374 2.37 7.71 41.87
CA GLU A 374 3.03 9.01 42.15
C GLU A 374 2.04 10.19 42.16
N TYR A 375 1.05 10.14 41.27
CA TYR A 375 -0.02 11.15 41.14
C TYR A 375 -1.39 10.53 41.42
N SER A 376 -2.37 11.36 41.79
CA SER A 376 -3.73 10.90 42.04
C SER A 376 -4.35 10.30 40.77
N GLY A 377 -5.04 9.17 40.89
CA GLY A 377 -5.72 8.51 39.76
C GLY A 377 -6.68 9.46 39.04
N ALA A 378 -7.43 10.28 39.80
CA ALA A 378 -8.34 11.28 39.27
C ALA A 378 -7.64 12.35 38.40
N PHE A 379 -6.43 12.79 38.78
CA PHE A 379 -5.65 13.72 37.95
C PHE A 379 -5.16 13.05 36.67
N VAL A 380 -4.60 11.84 36.79
CA VAL A 380 -4.08 11.11 35.62
C VAL A 380 -5.20 10.80 34.63
N ASP A 381 -6.37 10.41 35.11
CA ASP A 381 -7.54 10.11 34.26
C ASP A 381 -8.06 11.36 33.56
N GLU A 382 -8.17 12.51 34.26
CA GLU A 382 -8.51 13.78 33.60
C GLU A 382 -7.48 14.18 32.54
N PHE A 383 -6.19 13.96 32.81
CA PHE A 383 -5.13 14.26 31.86
C PHE A 383 -5.17 13.33 30.64
N ARG A 384 -5.51 12.04 30.82
CA ARG A 384 -5.75 11.10 29.71
C ARG A 384 -6.90 11.56 28.82
N VAL A 385 -8.01 12.00 29.41
CA VAL A 385 -9.16 12.53 28.66
C VAL A 385 -8.75 13.79 27.89
N PHE A 386 -8.03 14.71 28.53
CA PHE A 386 -7.51 15.91 27.85
C PHE A 386 -6.57 15.55 26.69
N ALA A 387 -5.66 14.59 26.88
CA ALA A 387 -4.76 14.13 25.82
C ALA A 387 -5.53 13.52 24.64
N ALA A 388 -6.60 12.77 24.91
CA ALA A 388 -7.49 12.25 23.88
C ALA A 388 -8.25 13.36 23.14
N GLU A 389 -8.78 14.36 23.84
CA GLU A 389 -9.41 15.54 23.24
C GLU A 389 -8.45 16.30 22.31
N LEU A 390 -7.20 16.49 22.75
CA LEU A 390 -6.17 17.16 21.95
C LEU A 390 -5.78 16.30 20.73
N ARG A 391 -5.66 14.99 20.90
CA ARG A 391 -5.42 14.05 19.80
C ARG A 391 -6.55 14.09 18.77
N GLU A 392 -7.81 14.16 19.20
CA GLU A 392 -8.96 14.33 18.31
C GLU A 392 -8.87 15.67 17.56
N PHE A 393 -8.51 16.77 18.24
CA PHE A 393 -8.35 18.07 17.61
C PHE A 393 -7.32 18.06 16.47
N PHE A 394 -6.20 17.33 16.63
CA PHE A 394 -5.20 17.18 15.58
C PHE A 394 -5.48 16.06 14.57
N ASN A 395 -6.63 15.37 14.66
CA ASN A 395 -6.95 14.19 13.84
C ASN A 395 -5.87 13.08 13.91
N ALA A 396 -5.21 12.97 15.06
CA ALA A 396 -4.10 12.04 15.30
C ALA A 396 -4.54 10.71 15.96
N GLY A 397 -5.85 10.39 15.91
CA GLY A 397 -6.37 9.11 16.40
C GLY A 397 -6.11 7.96 15.41
N GLY A 398 -5.95 6.75 15.93
CA GLY A 398 -5.87 5.52 15.14
C GLY A 398 -7.21 5.14 14.51
N LEU A 399 -7.21 4.11 13.65
CA LEU A 399 -8.39 3.71 12.88
C LEU A 399 -9.57 3.32 13.79
N THR A 400 -9.31 2.49 14.81
CA THR A 400 -10.34 2.04 15.75
C THR A 400 -11.05 3.21 16.43
N THR A 401 -10.31 4.21 16.91
CA THR A 401 -10.88 5.39 17.57
C THR A 401 -11.79 6.19 16.64
N ILE A 402 -11.36 6.38 15.38
CA ILE A 402 -12.16 7.11 14.39
C ILE A 402 -13.45 6.34 14.05
N LEU A 403 -13.35 5.02 13.89
CA LEU A 403 -14.50 4.15 13.60
C LEU A 403 -15.50 4.10 14.76
N GLU A 404 -15.04 4.04 16.00
CA GLU A 404 -15.92 4.15 17.17
C GLU A 404 -16.65 5.49 17.19
N GLY A 405 -15.99 6.59 16.81
CA GLY A 405 -16.61 7.90 16.63
C GLY A 405 -17.63 8.00 15.47
N LEU A 406 -17.69 6.98 14.61
CA LEU A 406 -18.66 6.83 13.53
C LEU A 406 -19.72 5.75 13.81
N ARG A 407 -19.61 5.01 14.93
CA ARG A 407 -20.46 3.87 15.24
C ARG A 407 -21.94 4.23 15.17
N ASP A 408 -22.37 5.28 15.86
CA ASP A 408 -23.78 5.70 15.92
C ASP A 408 -24.40 5.99 14.54
N VAL A 409 -23.58 6.39 13.56
CA VAL A 409 -24.01 6.69 12.20
C VAL A 409 -23.99 5.42 11.35
N LEU A 410 -22.90 4.65 11.42
CA LEU A 410 -22.75 3.40 10.66
C LEU A 410 -23.76 2.33 11.10
N THR A 411 -24.15 2.30 12.38
CA THR A 411 -25.12 1.33 12.89
C THR A 411 -26.57 1.61 12.50
N GLN A 412 -26.84 2.72 11.79
CA GLN A 412 -28.18 3.02 11.27
C GLN A 412 -28.56 2.09 10.10
N ASP A 413 -27.57 1.64 9.33
CA ASP A 413 -27.75 0.63 8.28
C ASP A 413 -27.21 -0.73 8.78
N PRO A 414 -28.01 -1.81 8.78
CA PRO A 414 -27.57 -3.12 9.26
C PRO A 414 -26.35 -3.69 8.53
N ALA A 415 -26.17 -3.39 7.24
CA ALA A 415 -25.03 -3.87 6.47
C ALA A 415 -23.75 -3.11 6.85
N ASP A 416 -23.84 -1.80 7.07
CA ASP A 416 -22.72 -0.98 7.51
C ASP A 416 -22.31 -1.33 8.95
N ALA A 417 -23.30 -1.60 9.83
CA ALA A 417 -23.08 -2.14 11.17
C ALA A 417 -22.30 -3.46 11.14
N GLN A 418 -22.75 -4.41 10.30
CA GLN A 418 -22.11 -5.72 10.16
C GLN A 418 -20.68 -5.61 9.64
N ALA A 419 -20.42 -4.70 8.69
CA ALA A 419 -19.07 -4.49 8.18
C ALA A 419 -18.13 -3.88 9.24
N LEU A 420 -18.63 -2.91 10.02
CA LEU A 420 -17.90 -2.32 11.13
C LEU A 420 -17.56 -3.36 12.20
N ASP A 421 -18.55 -4.08 12.70
CA ASP A 421 -18.36 -5.08 13.75
C ASP A 421 -17.52 -6.27 13.26
N GLY A 422 -17.70 -6.67 11.99
CA GLY A 422 -16.88 -7.67 11.33
C GLY A 422 -15.40 -7.27 11.27
N PHE A 423 -15.11 -6.03 10.89
CA PHE A 423 -13.75 -5.49 10.88
C PHE A 423 -13.16 -5.39 12.29
N LEU A 424 -13.85 -4.75 13.23
CA LEU A 424 -13.36 -4.57 14.60
C LEU A 424 -13.13 -5.91 15.31
N GLY A 425 -14.04 -6.87 15.12
CA GLY A 425 -13.87 -8.22 15.65
C GLY A 425 -12.70 -8.96 15.00
N ALA A 426 -12.50 -8.83 13.69
CA ALA A 426 -11.36 -9.44 13.00
C ALA A 426 -10.03 -8.82 13.44
N LYS A 427 -9.97 -7.48 13.53
CA LYS A 427 -8.80 -6.76 14.03
C LYS A 427 -8.46 -7.19 15.46
N SER A 428 -9.44 -7.19 16.37
CA SER A 428 -9.22 -7.58 17.77
C SER A 428 -8.71 -9.02 17.91
N ARG A 429 -9.21 -9.96 17.09
CA ARG A 429 -8.66 -11.32 17.05
C ARG A 429 -7.20 -11.32 16.60
N LEU A 430 -6.88 -10.60 15.52
CA LEU A 430 -5.52 -10.52 15.00
C LEU A 430 -4.55 -9.86 16.01
N ASP A 431 -4.98 -8.82 16.70
CA ASP A 431 -4.18 -8.15 17.74
C ASP A 431 -3.92 -9.07 18.95
N GLY A 432 -4.85 -10.00 19.24
CA GLY A 432 -4.69 -11.00 20.29
C GLY A 432 -3.81 -12.19 19.90
N LEU A 433 -3.54 -12.39 18.60
CA LEU A 433 -2.55 -13.34 18.10
C LEU A 433 -1.17 -12.67 18.22
N GLY A 434 -0.17 -13.38 18.76
CA GLY A 434 1.16 -12.83 19.02
C GLY A 434 1.93 -12.36 17.78
N THR A 435 3.27 -12.40 17.83
CA THR A 435 4.13 -11.80 16.80
C THR A 435 4.00 -12.43 15.41
N GLU A 436 3.56 -13.69 15.29
CA GLU A 436 3.48 -14.42 14.01
C GLU A 436 2.09 -15.03 13.76
N PRO A 437 1.09 -14.20 13.36
CA PRO A 437 -0.23 -14.71 12.99
C PRO A 437 -0.18 -15.47 11.66
N GLN A 438 -1.09 -16.43 11.47
CA GLN A 438 -1.25 -17.13 10.20
C GLN A 438 -1.65 -16.17 9.08
N LEU A 439 -1.18 -16.42 7.85
CA LEU A 439 -1.48 -15.59 6.68
C LEU A 439 -2.99 -15.47 6.39
N SER A 440 -3.77 -16.51 6.72
CA SER A 440 -5.24 -16.53 6.61
C SER A 440 -5.93 -15.53 7.53
N GLU A 441 -5.39 -15.32 8.74
CA GLU A 441 -5.93 -14.33 9.69
C GLU A 441 -5.66 -12.91 9.20
N ILE A 442 -4.43 -12.63 8.73
CA ILE A 442 -4.09 -11.34 8.12
C ILE A 442 -4.98 -11.07 6.90
N MET A 443 -5.19 -12.09 6.06
CA MET A 443 -6.08 -12.01 4.90
C MET A 443 -7.52 -11.65 5.30
N GLY A 444 -8.05 -12.31 6.33
CA GLY A 444 -9.40 -12.06 6.83
C GLY A 444 -9.60 -10.60 7.27
N VAL A 445 -8.61 -10.03 7.98
CA VAL A 445 -8.63 -8.62 8.38
C VAL A 445 -8.49 -7.69 7.18
N ALA A 446 -7.60 -7.99 6.22
CA ALA A 446 -7.41 -7.17 5.03
C ALA A 446 -8.67 -7.10 4.16
N HIS A 447 -9.39 -8.23 4.04
CA HIS A 447 -10.68 -8.27 3.36
C HIS A 447 -11.72 -7.41 4.08
N ALA A 448 -11.86 -7.57 5.40
CA ALA A 448 -12.79 -6.77 6.19
C ALA A 448 -12.48 -5.25 6.13
N ALA A 449 -11.21 -4.89 6.19
CA ALA A 449 -10.75 -3.50 6.04
C ALA A 449 -11.07 -2.92 4.66
N THR A 450 -10.89 -3.72 3.60
CA THR A 450 -11.22 -3.31 2.21
C THR A 450 -12.71 -3.08 2.04
N THR A 451 -13.54 -3.98 2.58
CA THR A 451 -15.01 -3.85 2.56
C THR A 451 -15.45 -2.61 3.31
N LEU A 452 -14.95 -2.40 4.53
CA LEU A 452 -15.25 -1.20 5.32
C LEU A 452 -14.85 0.08 4.57
N ARG A 453 -13.65 0.11 3.99
CA ARG A 453 -13.17 1.26 3.22
C ARG A 453 -14.04 1.57 2.01
N ALA A 454 -14.50 0.56 1.28
CA ALA A 454 -15.42 0.74 0.16
C ALA A 454 -16.75 1.37 0.61
N LEU A 455 -17.29 0.97 1.77
CA LEU A 455 -18.50 1.56 2.36
C LEU A 455 -18.30 3.02 2.77
N LEU A 456 -17.16 3.33 3.41
CA LEU A 456 -16.80 4.70 3.78
C LEU A 456 -16.69 5.61 2.54
N LEU A 457 -16.06 5.12 1.46
CA LEU A 457 -15.98 5.85 0.19
C LEU A 457 -17.34 5.99 -0.50
N ARG A 458 -18.22 5.00 -0.39
CA ARG A 458 -19.61 5.11 -0.86
C ARG A 458 -20.34 6.25 -0.17
N ALA A 459 -20.16 6.46 1.14
CA ALA A 459 -20.74 7.60 1.85
C ALA A 459 -20.21 8.95 1.34
N LEU A 460 -18.97 8.98 0.85
CA LEU A 460 -18.32 10.16 0.27
C LEU A 460 -18.65 10.39 -1.21
N SER A 461 -19.32 9.45 -1.88
CA SER A 461 -19.65 9.54 -3.31
C SER A 461 -20.66 10.63 -3.63
N SER A 462 -21.46 11.06 -2.64
CA SER A 462 -22.35 12.21 -2.80
C SER A 462 -21.53 13.48 -2.95
N GLY A 463 -21.80 14.28 -3.98
CA GLY A 463 -21.17 15.58 -4.16
C GLY A 463 -21.47 16.54 -3.01
N LEU A 464 -20.55 17.45 -2.73
CA LEU A 464 -20.62 18.43 -1.66
C LEU A 464 -21.30 19.70 -2.16
N ARG A 465 -22.54 19.91 -1.69
CA ARG A 465 -23.30 21.12 -2.00
C ARG A 465 -22.60 22.38 -1.47
N ASN A 466 -22.77 23.49 -2.19
CA ASN A 466 -22.23 24.79 -1.79
C ASN A 466 -22.75 25.28 -0.42
N ASP A 467 -23.97 24.88 -0.07
CA ASP A 467 -24.69 25.23 1.16
C ASP A 467 -24.63 24.11 2.23
N ALA A 468 -23.69 23.17 2.12
CA ALA A 468 -23.57 22.06 3.06
C ALA A 468 -23.41 22.56 4.52
N PRO A 469 -24.28 22.10 5.45
CA PRO A 469 -24.18 22.47 6.87
C PRO A 469 -22.84 22.06 7.50
N ASP A 470 -22.41 22.80 8.52
CA ASP A 470 -21.16 22.53 9.23
C ASP A 470 -21.09 21.11 9.80
N ALA A 471 -22.20 20.60 10.34
CA ALA A 471 -22.29 19.24 10.85
C ALA A 471 -22.06 18.19 9.75
N SER A 472 -22.59 18.42 8.54
CA SER A 472 -22.39 17.53 7.39
C SER A 472 -20.94 17.53 6.92
N LEU A 473 -20.27 18.69 6.94
CA LEU A 473 -18.85 18.80 6.63
C LEU A 473 -17.99 18.08 7.68
N ALA A 474 -18.29 18.26 8.97
CA ALA A 474 -17.55 17.59 10.04
C ALA A 474 -17.71 16.06 9.94
N MET A 475 -18.93 15.59 9.66
CA MET A 475 -19.18 14.17 9.39
C MET A 475 -18.38 13.68 8.17
N ARG A 476 -18.37 14.46 7.09
CA ARG A 476 -17.60 14.14 5.89
C ARG A 476 -16.08 14.07 6.15
N GLN A 477 -15.54 14.93 7.03
CA GLN A 477 -14.15 14.85 7.48
C GLN A 477 -13.87 13.52 8.19
N ARG A 478 -14.77 13.07 9.08
CA ARG A 478 -14.61 11.79 9.77
C ARG A 478 -14.60 10.62 8.80
N TYR A 479 -15.51 10.57 7.82
CA TYR A 479 -15.50 9.55 6.77
C TYR A 479 -14.19 9.56 5.95
N ARG A 480 -13.72 10.76 5.56
CA ARG A 480 -12.47 10.92 4.79
C ARG A 480 -11.25 10.46 5.58
N LEU A 481 -11.19 10.76 6.88
CA LEU A 481 -10.09 10.30 7.73
C LEU A 481 -10.18 8.79 7.99
N ALA A 482 -11.38 8.24 8.18
CA ALA A 482 -11.58 6.80 8.37
C ALA A 482 -11.13 5.99 7.14
N GLU A 483 -11.45 6.43 5.92
CA GLU A 483 -11.02 5.70 4.71
C GLU A 483 -9.51 5.80 4.46
N LEU A 484 -8.89 6.95 4.78
CA LEU A 484 -7.44 7.11 4.72
C LEU A 484 -6.73 6.21 5.74
N ARG A 485 -7.24 6.14 6.97
CA ARG A 485 -6.69 5.27 8.02
C ARG A 485 -6.90 3.79 7.70
N CYS A 486 -7.97 3.43 6.98
CA CYS A 486 -8.10 2.08 6.42
C CYS A 486 -7.00 1.78 5.39
N GLU A 487 -6.65 2.74 4.51
CA GLU A 487 -5.56 2.58 3.55
C GLU A 487 -4.20 2.41 4.24
N GLU A 488 -3.93 3.20 5.29
CA GLU A 488 -2.71 3.09 6.10
C GLU A 488 -2.64 1.77 6.88
N TYR A 489 -3.76 1.31 7.46
CA TYR A 489 -3.79 0.01 8.14
C TYR A 489 -3.61 -1.16 7.17
N LEU A 490 -4.16 -1.06 5.94
CA LEU A 490 -3.92 -2.04 4.88
C LEU A 490 -2.45 -2.12 4.46
N PHE A 491 -1.72 -1.00 4.47
CA PHE A 491 -0.27 -1.01 4.29
C PHE A 491 0.42 -1.87 5.35
N VAL A 492 0.05 -1.72 6.62
CA VAL A 492 0.59 -2.54 7.73
C VAL A 492 0.25 -4.02 7.55
N LEU A 493 -1.01 -4.34 7.26
CA LEU A 493 -1.45 -5.72 7.04
C LEU A 493 -0.70 -6.37 5.89
N MET A 494 -0.53 -5.66 4.76
CA MET A 494 0.15 -6.20 3.60
C MET A 494 1.65 -6.37 3.85
N SER A 495 2.28 -5.45 4.58
CA SER A 495 3.66 -5.62 5.03
C SER A 495 3.83 -6.85 5.91
N ARG A 496 2.96 -7.05 6.92
CA ARG A 496 2.98 -8.26 7.78
C ARG A 496 2.77 -9.53 6.96
N PHE A 497 1.87 -9.49 5.97
CA PHE A 497 1.60 -10.61 5.08
C PHE A 497 2.82 -10.97 4.22
N ILE A 498 3.49 -9.98 3.59
CA ILE A 498 4.68 -10.19 2.78
C ILE A 498 5.81 -10.76 3.63
N ASN A 499 6.06 -10.19 4.81
CA ASN A 499 7.08 -10.70 5.73
C ASN A 499 6.77 -12.16 6.13
N GLY A 500 5.49 -12.49 6.35
CA GLY A 500 5.06 -13.87 6.61
C GLY A 500 5.23 -14.83 5.42
N LEU A 501 5.20 -14.33 4.18
CA LEU A 501 5.56 -15.13 3.00
C LEU A 501 7.07 -15.35 2.91
N GLU A 502 7.85 -14.30 3.17
CA GLU A 502 9.32 -14.37 3.17
C GLU A 502 9.84 -15.36 4.22
N THR A 503 9.28 -15.36 5.43
CA THR A 503 9.62 -16.36 6.47
C THR A 503 9.24 -17.79 6.08
N GLN A 504 8.25 -17.98 5.23
CA GLN A 504 7.87 -19.28 4.66
C GLN A 504 8.72 -19.69 3.44
N GLY A 505 9.80 -18.95 3.13
CA GLY A 505 10.73 -19.23 2.05
C GLY A 505 10.42 -18.50 0.73
N GLY A 506 9.51 -17.52 0.77
CA GLY A 506 9.26 -16.55 -0.30
C GLY A 506 8.93 -17.16 -1.66
N ALA A 507 9.38 -16.48 -2.71
CA ALA A 507 9.12 -16.87 -4.10
C ALA A 507 9.63 -18.30 -4.43
N ALA A 508 10.77 -18.69 -3.87
CA ALA A 508 11.36 -20.00 -4.10
C ALA A 508 10.52 -21.14 -3.51
N ALA A 509 9.99 -20.98 -2.30
CA ALA A 509 9.10 -21.97 -1.69
C ALA A 509 7.78 -22.06 -2.46
N MET A 510 7.22 -20.93 -2.90
CA MET A 510 6.00 -20.88 -3.70
C MET A 510 6.15 -21.60 -5.05
N ALA A 511 7.23 -21.36 -5.77
CA ALA A 511 7.51 -22.02 -7.04
C ALA A 511 7.73 -23.54 -6.88
N LYS A 512 8.33 -23.97 -5.76
CA LYS A 512 8.54 -25.39 -5.45
C LYS A 512 7.27 -26.12 -5.01
N ALA A 513 6.35 -25.43 -4.33
CA ALA A 513 5.15 -26.02 -3.76
C ALA A 513 4.22 -26.61 -4.83
N LYS A 514 4.28 -26.12 -6.08
CA LYS A 514 3.49 -26.61 -7.22
C LYS A 514 2.02 -26.90 -6.86
N SER A 515 1.44 -25.98 -6.08
CA SER A 515 0.13 -26.14 -5.46
C SER A 515 -0.66 -24.85 -5.62
N SER A 516 -1.92 -24.99 -6.03
CA SER A 516 -2.84 -23.87 -6.13
C SER A 516 -3.08 -23.14 -4.80
N VAL A 517 -2.92 -23.86 -3.69
CA VAL A 517 -3.08 -23.33 -2.33
C VAL A 517 -1.97 -22.35 -1.96
N ALA A 518 -0.76 -22.54 -2.48
CA ALA A 518 0.36 -21.62 -2.23
C ALA A 518 0.13 -20.24 -2.87
N TRP A 519 -0.67 -20.17 -3.94
CA TRP A 519 -0.96 -18.95 -4.69
C TRP A 519 -2.28 -18.29 -4.29
N SER A 520 -3.17 -18.99 -3.59
CA SER A 520 -4.52 -18.49 -3.28
C SER A 520 -4.51 -17.22 -2.43
N HIS A 521 -3.82 -17.25 -1.29
CA HIS A 521 -3.71 -16.10 -0.40
C HIS A 521 -2.87 -14.98 -1.03
N PRO A 522 -1.69 -15.23 -1.64
CA PRO A 522 -0.92 -14.14 -2.24
C PRO A 522 -1.64 -13.43 -3.39
N LEU A 523 -2.34 -14.16 -4.26
CA LEU A 523 -3.17 -13.56 -5.31
C LEU A 523 -4.37 -12.81 -4.72
N ALA A 524 -4.97 -13.31 -3.63
CA ALA A 524 -6.04 -12.59 -2.92
C ALA A 524 -5.53 -11.28 -2.32
N MET A 525 -4.33 -11.27 -1.73
CA MET A 525 -3.74 -10.05 -1.16
C MET A 525 -3.41 -9.05 -2.28
N LEU A 526 -2.87 -9.53 -3.40
CA LEU A 526 -2.62 -8.72 -4.59
C LEU A 526 -3.91 -8.08 -5.12
N LEU A 527 -4.99 -8.88 -5.22
CA LEU A 527 -6.32 -8.41 -5.62
C LEU A 527 -6.82 -7.30 -4.70
N LEU A 528 -6.73 -7.48 -3.38
CA LEU A 528 -7.13 -6.46 -2.40
C LEU A 528 -6.28 -5.19 -2.52
N GLY A 529 -4.98 -5.31 -2.76
CA GLY A 529 -4.10 -4.16 -2.99
C GLY A 529 -4.48 -3.37 -4.25
N VAL A 530 -4.73 -4.06 -5.38
CA VAL A 530 -5.20 -3.43 -6.64
C VAL A 530 -6.57 -2.76 -6.44
N ARG A 531 -7.51 -3.44 -5.76
CA ARG A 531 -8.83 -2.88 -5.46
C ARG A 531 -8.72 -1.60 -4.63
N ASN A 532 -7.88 -1.60 -3.60
CA ASN A 532 -7.69 -0.42 -2.77
C ASN A 532 -7.01 0.74 -3.50
N LEU A 533 -6.16 0.44 -4.47
CA LEU A 533 -5.59 1.46 -5.36
C LEU A 533 -6.68 2.08 -6.26
N GLY A 534 -7.58 1.25 -6.80
CA GLY A 534 -8.76 1.68 -7.56
C GLY A 534 -9.76 2.49 -6.73
N LEU A 535 -10.03 2.07 -5.48
CA LEU A 535 -10.83 2.83 -4.50
C LEU A 535 -10.23 4.20 -4.19
N GLY A 536 -8.89 4.28 -4.19
CA GLY A 536 -8.16 5.53 -4.13
C GLY A 536 -8.20 6.36 -5.43
N GLY A 537 -9.00 6.00 -6.42
CA GLY A 537 -9.15 6.74 -7.69
C GLY A 537 -7.93 6.70 -8.60
N TRP A 538 -6.92 5.87 -8.30
CA TRP A 538 -5.77 5.70 -9.19
C TRP A 538 -6.11 4.68 -10.27
N SER A 539 -6.17 5.13 -11.52
CA SER A 539 -6.40 4.29 -12.69
C SER A 539 -7.53 3.26 -12.53
N PRO A 540 -8.76 3.68 -12.14
CA PRO A 540 -9.82 2.75 -11.75
C PRO A 540 -10.17 1.72 -12.84
N GLY A 541 -10.16 2.12 -14.12
CA GLY A 541 -10.37 1.19 -15.23
C GLY A 541 -9.28 0.13 -15.37
N GLU A 542 -8.02 0.49 -15.09
CA GLU A 542 -6.90 -0.46 -15.09
C GLU A 542 -6.97 -1.40 -13.88
N CYS A 543 -7.32 -0.86 -12.70
CA CYS A 543 -7.53 -1.65 -11.49
C CYS A 543 -8.64 -2.68 -11.70
N VAL A 544 -9.79 -2.29 -12.27
CA VAL A 544 -10.89 -3.23 -12.56
C VAL A 544 -10.47 -4.31 -13.56
N ALA A 545 -9.67 -3.97 -14.58
CA ALA A 545 -9.16 -4.96 -15.53
C ALA A 545 -8.24 -5.97 -14.83
N LEU A 546 -7.31 -5.49 -14.00
CA LEU A 546 -6.42 -6.34 -13.21
C LEU A 546 -7.18 -7.17 -12.17
N GLU A 547 -8.22 -6.62 -11.51
CA GLU A 547 -9.07 -7.38 -10.59
C GLU A 547 -9.71 -8.57 -11.29
N ASN A 548 -10.26 -8.36 -12.50
CA ASN A 548 -10.86 -9.44 -13.28
C ASN A 548 -9.83 -10.50 -13.71
N GLU A 549 -8.62 -10.07 -14.13
CA GLU A 549 -7.53 -10.99 -14.47
C GLU A 549 -7.08 -11.83 -13.26
N ILE A 550 -6.83 -11.19 -12.11
CA ILE A 550 -6.39 -11.87 -10.89
C ILE A 550 -7.47 -12.83 -10.38
N THR A 551 -8.74 -12.42 -10.43
CA THR A 551 -9.88 -13.28 -10.07
C THR A 551 -9.96 -14.50 -10.98
N ALA A 552 -9.74 -14.33 -12.29
CA ALA A 552 -9.67 -15.46 -13.22
C ALA A 552 -8.52 -16.41 -12.88
N TRP A 553 -7.35 -15.88 -12.48
CA TRP A 553 -6.23 -16.70 -12.03
C TRP A 553 -6.56 -17.53 -10.79
N GLN A 554 -7.24 -16.93 -9.81
CA GLN A 554 -7.68 -17.64 -8.61
C GLN A 554 -8.61 -18.82 -8.92
N GLN A 555 -9.42 -18.72 -9.98
CA GLN A 555 -10.33 -19.78 -10.43
C GLN A 555 -9.64 -20.86 -11.26
N GLU A 556 -8.62 -20.51 -12.03
CA GLU A 556 -7.88 -21.45 -12.90
C GLU A 556 -7.16 -22.51 -12.07
N ALA A 557 -6.47 -22.09 -11.00
CA ALA A 557 -5.77 -22.96 -10.04
C ALA A 557 -4.71 -23.92 -10.64
N GLU A 558 -4.27 -23.69 -11.88
CA GLU A 558 -3.27 -24.51 -12.59
C GLU A 558 -2.03 -23.66 -12.96
N TYR A 559 -1.21 -23.31 -11.97
CA TYR A 559 -0.07 -22.39 -12.14
C TYR A 559 1.21 -23.06 -12.67
N ASP A 560 1.30 -24.39 -12.58
CA ASP A 560 2.51 -25.15 -12.95
C ASP A 560 2.69 -25.30 -14.47
N SER A 561 1.64 -25.04 -15.24
CA SER A 561 1.75 -24.99 -16.70
C SER A 561 2.58 -23.79 -17.10
N ARG A 562 3.60 -24.01 -17.94
CA ARG A 562 4.45 -22.93 -18.49
C ARG A 562 3.63 -21.81 -19.12
N ASP A 563 2.57 -22.13 -19.85
CA ASP A 563 1.72 -21.14 -20.51
C ASP A 563 0.92 -20.31 -19.49
N ASN A 564 0.42 -20.94 -18.43
CA ASN A 564 -0.30 -20.24 -17.37
C ASN A 564 0.66 -19.37 -16.54
N ALA A 565 1.86 -19.87 -16.24
CA ALA A 565 2.91 -19.10 -15.58
C ALA A 565 3.32 -17.86 -16.40
N LEU A 566 3.44 -17.98 -17.74
CA LEU A 566 3.72 -16.85 -18.64
C LEU A 566 2.58 -15.81 -18.66
N ARG A 567 1.33 -16.26 -18.63
CA ARG A 567 0.17 -15.36 -18.61
C ARG A 567 0.01 -14.66 -17.25
N LEU A 568 0.21 -15.38 -16.15
CA LEU A 568 0.25 -14.81 -14.80
C LEU A 568 1.38 -13.78 -14.67
N LYS A 569 2.59 -14.10 -15.19
CA LYS A 569 3.71 -13.16 -15.31
C LYS A 569 3.28 -11.86 -15.99
N ALA A 570 2.53 -11.94 -17.09
CA ALA A 570 2.06 -10.74 -17.80
C ALA A 570 1.10 -9.87 -16.96
N THR A 571 0.19 -10.50 -16.20
CA THR A 571 -0.70 -9.79 -15.25
C THR A 571 0.12 -9.13 -14.12
N LEU A 572 1.13 -9.80 -13.58
CA LEU A 572 2.01 -9.26 -12.53
C LEU A 572 2.86 -8.09 -13.03
N GLU A 573 3.42 -8.18 -14.23
CA GLU A 573 4.13 -7.06 -14.87
C GLU A 573 3.21 -5.86 -15.14
N ARG A 574 1.93 -6.12 -15.43
CA ARG A 574 0.91 -5.07 -15.57
C ARG A 574 0.60 -4.42 -14.21
N CYS A 575 0.57 -5.19 -13.13
CA CYS A 575 0.47 -4.65 -11.76
C CYS A 575 1.67 -3.75 -11.42
N LEU A 576 2.90 -4.17 -11.75
CA LEU A 576 4.10 -3.34 -11.54
C LEU A 576 4.04 -2.03 -12.34
N ARG A 577 3.67 -2.07 -13.63
CA ARG A 577 3.52 -0.83 -14.42
C ARG A 577 2.47 0.12 -13.82
N LEU A 578 1.40 -0.41 -13.22
CA LEU A 578 0.39 0.39 -12.53
C LEU A 578 0.96 1.12 -11.29
N THR A 579 1.81 0.45 -10.51
CA THR A 579 2.47 1.03 -9.32
C THR A 579 3.60 2.00 -9.71
N GLU A 580 4.33 1.71 -10.79
CA GLU A 580 5.34 2.60 -11.36
C GLU A 580 4.71 3.91 -11.84
N GLY A 581 3.60 3.84 -12.60
CA GLY A 581 2.91 5.04 -13.07
C GLY A 581 2.46 5.95 -11.92
N TYR A 582 2.07 5.38 -10.78
CA TYR A 582 1.74 6.14 -9.58
C TYR A 582 2.97 6.88 -9.04
N THR A 583 4.07 6.15 -8.89
CA THR A 583 5.33 6.67 -8.35
C THR A 583 5.91 7.76 -9.24
N ASP A 584 5.98 7.52 -10.55
CA ASP A 584 6.50 8.46 -11.54
C ASP A 584 5.68 9.76 -11.55
N THR A 585 4.37 9.66 -11.32
CA THR A 585 3.48 10.84 -11.25
C THR A 585 3.78 11.70 -10.02
N LEU A 586 4.06 11.09 -8.86
CA LEU A 586 4.46 11.83 -7.65
C LEU A 586 5.88 12.41 -7.79
N LEU A 587 6.82 11.62 -8.29
CA LEU A 587 8.20 12.04 -8.57
C LEU A 587 8.27 13.15 -9.61
N GLY A 588 7.31 13.22 -10.52
CA GLY A 588 7.23 14.30 -11.50
C GLY A 588 6.82 15.67 -10.93
N VAL A 589 6.31 15.74 -9.69
CA VAL A 589 5.72 16.97 -9.14
C VAL A 589 6.25 17.38 -7.76
N LEU A 590 6.51 16.44 -6.86
CA LEU A 590 6.89 16.76 -5.46
C LEU A 590 8.36 17.16 -5.26
N PRO A 591 9.37 16.51 -5.89
CA PRO A 591 10.79 16.79 -5.58
C PRO A 591 11.19 18.24 -5.81
N GLU A 592 10.83 18.79 -6.98
CA GLU A 592 11.15 20.19 -7.31
C GLU A 592 10.52 21.17 -6.31
N ARG A 593 9.31 20.88 -5.82
CA ARG A 593 8.61 21.72 -4.83
C ARG A 593 9.25 21.59 -3.45
N ALA A 594 9.64 20.38 -3.05
CA ALA A 594 10.39 20.15 -1.83
C ALA A 594 11.74 20.88 -1.86
N GLU A 595 12.52 20.78 -2.93
CA GLU A 595 13.80 21.48 -3.06
C GLU A 595 13.64 23.01 -2.98
N GLN A 596 12.67 23.57 -3.71
CA GLN A 596 12.43 25.01 -3.73
C GLN A 596 11.96 25.52 -2.36
N LEU A 597 10.98 24.86 -1.73
CA LEU A 597 10.47 25.24 -0.40
C LEU A 597 11.54 25.03 0.67
N GLY A 598 12.25 23.92 0.65
CA GLY A 598 13.24 23.56 1.66
C GLY A 598 14.40 24.55 1.68
N ARG A 599 14.94 24.89 0.49
CA ARG A 599 15.96 25.94 0.35
C ARG A 599 15.47 27.30 0.82
N ALA A 600 14.25 27.67 0.44
CA ALA A 600 13.70 28.99 0.73
C ALA A 600 13.37 29.18 2.22
N LEU A 601 12.85 28.13 2.87
CA LEU A 601 12.40 28.14 4.27
C LEU A 601 13.47 27.71 5.27
N GLY A 602 14.59 27.15 4.80
CA GLY A 602 15.70 26.70 5.64
C GLY A 602 15.41 25.37 6.33
N VAL A 603 14.72 24.46 5.63
CA VAL A 603 14.50 23.08 6.10
C VAL A 603 15.76 22.26 5.86
N ASP A 604 16.06 21.34 6.78
CA ASP A 604 17.24 20.48 6.71
C ASP A 604 17.30 19.69 5.40
N ASP A 605 18.48 19.63 4.79
CA ASP A 605 18.70 19.03 3.46
C ASP A 605 18.27 17.55 3.42
N TRP A 606 18.49 16.81 4.52
CA TRP A 606 18.06 15.41 4.61
C TRP A 606 16.52 15.26 4.56
N VAL A 607 15.77 16.16 5.21
CA VAL A 607 14.29 16.18 5.19
C VAL A 607 13.81 16.47 3.77
N VAL A 608 14.47 17.40 3.09
CA VAL A 608 14.16 17.77 1.70
C VAL A 608 14.36 16.59 0.76
N ARG A 609 15.53 15.94 0.82
CA ARG A 609 15.90 14.83 -0.08
C ARG A 609 15.05 13.58 0.09
N THR A 610 14.57 13.32 1.30
CA THR A 610 13.80 12.11 1.66
C THR A 610 12.29 12.31 1.60
N PHE A 611 11.80 13.56 1.49
CA PHE A 611 10.36 13.86 1.56
C PHE A 611 9.51 13.07 0.56
N THR A 612 9.80 13.20 -0.74
CA THR A 612 8.97 12.60 -1.78
C THR A 612 8.99 11.08 -1.70
N GLU A 613 10.16 10.54 -1.39
CA GLU A 613 10.34 9.10 -1.24
C GLU A 613 9.63 8.55 -0.02
N GLY A 614 9.64 9.26 1.10
CA GLY A 614 8.84 8.95 2.27
C GLY A 614 7.35 8.83 1.92
N GLU A 615 6.81 9.76 1.12
CA GLU A 615 5.40 9.74 0.68
C GLU A 615 5.06 8.54 -0.23
N VAL A 616 6.03 8.03 -1.01
CA VAL A 616 5.88 6.82 -1.84
C VAL A 616 5.98 5.57 -0.98
N ARG A 617 7.00 5.47 -0.12
CA ARG A 617 7.25 4.30 0.73
C ARG A 617 6.18 4.05 1.77
N SER A 618 5.60 5.10 2.32
CA SER A 618 4.51 4.99 3.29
C SER A 618 3.16 4.70 2.64
N SER A 619 3.13 4.39 1.34
CA SER A 619 1.89 4.16 0.60
C SER A 619 1.61 2.68 0.37
N LEU A 620 0.33 2.31 0.29
CA LEU A 620 -0.09 0.96 -0.08
C LEU A 620 0.50 0.50 -1.44
N VAL A 621 0.78 1.45 -2.34
CA VAL A 621 1.40 1.19 -3.65
C VAL A 621 2.79 0.57 -3.50
N PHE A 622 3.55 0.98 -2.48
CA PHE A 622 4.86 0.40 -2.18
C PHE A 622 4.73 -1.09 -1.86
N GLN A 623 3.85 -1.44 -0.94
CA GLN A 623 3.61 -2.84 -0.58
C GLN A 623 3.07 -3.64 -1.77
N LEU A 624 2.21 -3.02 -2.60
CA LEU A 624 1.64 -3.70 -3.78
C LEU A 624 2.73 -4.04 -4.78
N SER A 625 3.70 -3.14 -4.98
CA SER A 625 4.86 -3.39 -5.82
C SER A 625 5.74 -4.52 -5.27
N LYS A 626 5.97 -4.56 -3.94
CA LYS A 626 6.76 -5.59 -3.28
C LYS A 626 6.12 -6.97 -3.44
N LEU A 627 4.81 -7.08 -3.19
CA LEU A 627 4.08 -8.34 -3.40
C LEU A 627 4.07 -8.77 -4.87
N ALA A 628 3.81 -7.83 -5.80
CA ALA A 628 3.81 -8.15 -7.23
C ALA A 628 5.19 -8.63 -7.72
N ALA A 629 6.28 -8.03 -7.24
CA ALA A 629 7.65 -8.45 -7.56
C ALA A 629 7.95 -9.85 -7.03
N LEU A 630 7.64 -10.14 -5.77
CA LEU A 630 7.81 -11.47 -5.17
C LEU A 630 7.06 -12.54 -5.97
N LEU A 631 5.81 -12.27 -6.34
CA LEU A 631 5.01 -13.19 -7.15
C LEU A 631 5.55 -13.34 -8.57
N LEU A 632 6.13 -12.28 -9.13
CA LEU A 632 6.72 -12.28 -10.47
C LEU A 632 7.94 -13.19 -10.53
N VAL A 633 8.78 -13.19 -9.48
CA VAL A 633 9.92 -14.11 -9.35
C VAL A 633 9.42 -15.56 -9.35
N ALA A 634 8.40 -15.87 -8.54
CA ALA A 634 7.82 -17.21 -8.48
C ALA A 634 7.23 -17.65 -9.84
N ALA A 635 6.52 -16.75 -10.54
CA ALA A 635 5.92 -17.03 -11.85
C ALA A 635 6.99 -17.24 -12.94
N ARG A 636 8.08 -16.47 -12.93
CA ARG A 636 9.21 -16.65 -13.86
C ARG A 636 9.89 -18.00 -13.67
N SER A 637 10.08 -18.42 -12.42
CA SER A 637 10.64 -19.73 -12.08
C SER A 637 9.77 -20.87 -12.64
N LEU A 638 8.45 -20.82 -12.43
CA LEU A 638 7.51 -21.80 -13.00
C LEU A 638 7.48 -21.80 -14.54
N ALA A 639 7.63 -20.63 -15.16
CA ALA A 639 7.65 -20.49 -16.62
C ALA A 639 8.99 -20.95 -17.27
N GLY A 640 10.02 -21.21 -16.46
CA GLY A 640 11.38 -21.48 -16.94
C GLY A 640 11.97 -20.30 -17.72
N VAL A 641 11.59 -19.07 -17.35
CA VAL A 641 12.09 -17.82 -17.96
C VAL A 641 13.34 -17.37 -17.20
N THR A 642 14.23 -16.64 -17.88
CA THR A 642 15.49 -16.16 -17.30
C THR A 642 15.27 -15.38 -15.99
N PRO A 643 16.12 -15.59 -14.96
CA PRO A 643 15.93 -15.02 -13.62
C PRO A 643 16.30 -13.53 -13.49
N TRP A 644 16.72 -12.88 -14.58
CA TRP A 644 16.97 -11.45 -14.58
C TRP A 644 15.69 -10.66 -14.30
N ASP A 645 15.76 -9.72 -13.36
CA ASP A 645 14.71 -8.71 -13.15
C ASP A 645 15.21 -7.32 -13.52
N THR A 646 14.38 -6.52 -14.17
CA THR A 646 14.72 -5.15 -14.57
C THR A 646 13.97 -4.16 -13.69
N LEU A 647 14.71 -3.47 -12.81
CA LEU A 647 14.19 -2.40 -11.94
C LEU A 647 14.14 -1.06 -12.68
N VAL A 648 15.20 -0.76 -13.44
CA VAL A 648 15.31 0.44 -14.27
C VAL A 648 15.79 0.02 -15.65
N SER A 649 14.92 0.25 -16.65
CA SER A 649 15.24 -0.01 -18.04
C SER A 649 16.22 1.01 -18.59
N GLY A 650 17.05 0.57 -19.53
CA GLY A 650 17.98 1.44 -20.27
C GLY A 650 19.19 0.68 -20.75
N THR A 651 20.19 1.43 -21.23
CA THR A 651 21.43 0.84 -21.74
C THR A 651 22.62 1.52 -21.10
N ALA A 652 23.54 0.71 -20.58
CA ALA A 652 24.77 1.16 -19.96
C ALA A 652 25.96 0.46 -20.62
N VAL A 653 27.05 1.20 -20.81
CA VAL A 653 28.32 0.66 -21.31
C VAL A 653 29.42 1.09 -20.34
N GLY A 654 30.22 0.14 -19.90
CA GLY A 654 31.30 0.40 -18.96
C GLY A 654 32.08 -0.86 -18.62
N ARG A 655 33.16 -0.71 -17.86
CA ARG A 655 33.90 -1.86 -17.32
C ARG A 655 33.05 -2.54 -16.25
N LEU A 656 32.93 -3.87 -16.28
CA LEU A 656 32.27 -4.61 -15.22
C LEU A 656 33.18 -4.68 -13.99
N VAL A 657 32.76 -4.08 -12.87
CA VAL A 657 33.52 -4.07 -11.60
C VAL A 657 32.64 -4.64 -10.51
N GLU A 658 33.21 -5.44 -9.62
CA GLU A 658 32.49 -6.04 -8.50
C GLU A 658 32.70 -5.22 -7.22
N ALA A 659 31.62 -5.01 -6.46
CA ALA A 659 31.64 -4.42 -5.13
C ALA A 659 30.73 -5.22 -4.18
N ALA A 660 31.11 -5.30 -2.90
CA ALA A 660 30.30 -5.98 -1.90
C ALA A 660 29.02 -5.19 -1.59
N ARG A 661 29.15 -3.89 -1.32
CA ARG A 661 28.07 -2.95 -1.02
C ARG A 661 28.33 -1.60 -1.68
N LEU A 662 27.33 -0.74 -1.70
CA LEU A 662 27.38 0.58 -2.34
C LEU A 662 27.88 1.66 -1.36
N ASP A 663 29.07 1.44 -0.79
CA ASP A 663 29.67 2.33 0.22
C ASP A 663 30.42 3.51 -0.41
N PRO A 664 30.50 4.66 0.29
CA PRO A 664 31.36 5.78 -0.11
C PRO A 664 32.82 5.32 -0.26
N GLY A 665 33.35 5.45 -1.48
CA GLY A 665 34.72 5.06 -1.81
C GLY A 665 34.91 3.65 -2.38
N ALA A 666 33.82 2.89 -2.58
CA ALA A 666 33.87 1.56 -3.20
C ALA A 666 34.50 1.54 -4.62
N LEU A 667 34.56 2.70 -5.29
CA LEU A 667 35.20 2.89 -6.60
C LEU A 667 36.35 3.93 -6.54
N GLU A 668 37.02 4.08 -5.41
CA GLU A 668 38.18 4.99 -5.30
C GLU A 668 39.24 4.69 -6.37
N GLY A 669 39.53 5.71 -7.20
CA GLY A 669 40.49 5.62 -8.31
C GLY A 669 39.88 5.32 -9.69
N GLU A 670 38.60 4.94 -9.76
CA GLU A 670 37.91 4.69 -11.03
C GLU A 670 37.31 5.97 -11.63
N THR A 671 37.85 6.38 -12.78
CA THR A 671 37.40 7.56 -13.53
C THR A 671 36.66 7.20 -14.82
N ALA A 672 36.78 5.95 -15.27
CA ALA A 672 36.11 5.44 -16.45
C ALA A 672 34.67 4.99 -16.13
N PRO A 673 33.76 4.95 -17.11
CA PRO A 673 32.40 4.41 -16.93
C PRO A 673 32.39 2.95 -16.48
N VAL A 674 31.60 2.64 -15.45
CA VAL A 674 31.51 1.32 -14.81
C VAL A 674 30.09 0.78 -14.86
N VAL A 675 29.96 -0.53 -15.12
CA VAL A 675 28.78 -1.31 -14.79
C VAL A 675 29.10 -2.06 -13.51
N LEU A 676 28.34 -1.84 -12.44
CA LEU A 676 28.66 -2.31 -11.10
C LEU A 676 27.93 -3.64 -10.84
N LEU A 677 28.67 -4.71 -10.57
CA LEU A 677 28.16 -5.95 -10.00
C LEU A 677 28.17 -5.82 -8.48
N LEU A 678 27.00 -5.70 -7.87
CA LEU A 678 26.84 -5.48 -6.44
C LEU A 678 26.39 -6.78 -5.76
N ARG A 679 27.03 -7.17 -4.66
CA ARG A 679 26.62 -8.38 -3.94
C ARG A 679 25.38 -8.17 -3.09
N GLU A 680 25.42 -7.13 -2.26
CA GLU A 680 24.42 -6.84 -1.26
C GLU A 680 24.03 -5.36 -1.28
N ALA A 681 22.74 -5.08 -1.02
CA ALA A 681 22.20 -3.73 -0.88
C ALA A 681 21.11 -3.70 0.19
N ASP A 682 21.15 -2.75 1.10
CA ASP A 682 20.08 -2.51 2.07
C ASP A 682 18.88 -1.82 1.41
N GLY A 683 19.11 -1.21 0.23
CA GLY A 683 18.10 -0.52 -0.53
C GLY A 683 17.91 0.93 -0.13
N ASP A 684 18.71 1.46 0.81
CA ASP A 684 18.75 2.86 1.25
C ASP A 684 19.98 3.63 0.74
N GLU A 685 20.80 3.02 -0.11
CA GLU A 685 22.02 3.62 -0.62
C GLU A 685 21.78 4.65 -1.74
N GLU A 686 22.76 5.54 -1.95
CA GLU A 686 22.78 6.50 -3.06
C GLU A 686 23.69 5.99 -4.18
N VAL A 687 23.17 5.89 -5.42
CA VAL A 687 23.98 5.50 -6.60
C VAL A 687 25.20 6.42 -6.76
N ALA A 688 25.04 7.70 -6.45
CA ALA A 688 26.10 8.70 -6.48
C ALA A 688 27.21 8.48 -5.42
N ALA A 689 26.96 7.74 -4.34
CA ALA A 689 27.93 7.48 -3.26
C ALA A 689 29.10 6.61 -3.73
N ALA A 690 28.85 5.67 -4.64
CA ALA A 690 29.90 4.88 -5.29
C ALA A 690 30.71 5.72 -6.31
N GLY A 691 30.21 6.87 -6.76
CA GLY A 691 30.87 7.78 -7.68
C GLY A 691 30.12 7.98 -9.02
N ARG A 692 30.30 9.14 -9.66
CA ARG A 692 29.62 9.51 -10.93
C ARG A 692 29.96 8.63 -12.14
N CYS A 693 30.92 7.73 -11.97
CA CYS A 693 31.37 6.76 -12.96
C CYS A 693 30.40 5.58 -13.12
N VAL A 694 29.51 5.31 -12.15
CA VAL A 694 28.50 4.26 -12.27
C VAL A 694 27.50 4.61 -13.37
N LYS A 695 27.40 3.74 -14.38
CA LYS A 695 26.46 3.86 -15.50
C LYS A 695 25.41 2.78 -15.53
N GLY A 696 25.58 1.68 -14.80
CA GLY A 696 24.58 0.63 -14.65
C GLY A 696 24.88 -0.25 -13.43
N ILE A 697 23.86 -0.92 -12.90
CA ILE A 697 23.95 -1.78 -11.70
C ILE A 697 23.36 -3.16 -11.99
N VAL A 698 24.09 -4.21 -11.61
CA VAL A 698 23.64 -5.60 -11.54
C VAL A 698 23.74 -6.03 -10.08
N LEU A 699 22.62 -6.20 -9.38
CA LEU A 699 22.60 -6.60 -7.97
C LEU A 699 22.33 -8.10 -7.84
N THR A 700 23.11 -8.80 -7.03
CA THR A 700 23.00 -10.27 -6.87
C THR A 700 22.02 -10.73 -5.80
N GLN A 701 21.12 -9.84 -5.38
CA GLN A 701 20.05 -10.09 -4.42
C GLN A 701 18.76 -9.42 -4.90
N GLU A 702 17.61 -9.86 -4.41
CA GLU A 702 16.35 -9.20 -4.65
C GLU A 702 16.34 -7.81 -4.04
N LEU A 703 15.66 -6.88 -4.73
CA LEU A 703 15.42 -5.56 -4.20
C LEU A 703 14.04 -5.10 -4.67
N PRO A 704 13.19 -4.56 -3.78
CA PRO A 704 11.90 -4.01 -4.20
C PRO A 704 12.07 -2.95 -5.29
N HIS A 705 11.20 -2.96 -6.30
CA HIS A 705 11.19 -1.99 -7.41
C HIS A 705 11.15 -0.53 -6.96
N LEU A 706 10.57 -0.29 -5.78
CA LEU A 706 10.41 1.04 -5.18
C LEU A 706 11.36 1.30 -3.99
N SER A 707 12.42 0.51 -3.81
CA SER A 707 13.51 0.80 -2.85
C SER A 707 14.18 2.16 -3.10
N HIS A 708 14.90 2.74 -2.12
CA HIS A 708 15.65 4.01 -2.30
C HIS A 708 16.54 3.87 -3.50
N LEU A 709 17.32 2.80 -3.52
CA LEU A 709 18.28 2.57 -4.56
C LEU A 709 17.59 2.44 -5.92
N GLY A 710 16.43 1.75 -6.00
CA GLY A 710 15.61 1.68 -7.21
C GLY A 710 15.09 3.05 -7.67
N VAL A 711 14.54 3.84 -6.75
CA VAL A 711 14.02 5.20 -7.02
C VAL A 711 15.15 6.15 -7.44
N ARG A 712 16.30 6.10 -6.77
CA ARG A 712 17.49 6.91 -7.09
C ARG A 712 18.06 6.53 -8.45
N ALA A 713 18.22 5.23 -8.73
CA ALA A 713 18.63 4.76 -10.04
C ALA A 713 17.68 5.25 -11.15
N ARG A 714 16.38 5.32 -10.88
CA ARG A 714 15.38 5.88 -11.82
C ARG A 714 15.55 7.39 -12.02
N GLN A 715 15.71 8.16 -10.95
CA GLN A 715 15.95 9.61 -11.00
C GLN A 715 17.22 9.93 -11.81
N GLU A 716 18.29 9.16 -11.56
CA GLU A 716 19.59 9.31 -12.21
C GLU A 716 19.66 8.64 -13.60
N ARG A 717 18.60 7.92 -14.00
CA ARG A 717 18.50 7.15 -15.26
C ARG A 717 19.62 6.12 -15.43
N VAL A 718 19.98 5.47 -14.35
CA VAL A 718 20.97 4.39 -14.30
C VAL A 718 20.22 3.06 -14.47
N PRO A 719 20.46 2.30 -15.56
CA PRO A 719 19.89 0.97 -15.72
C PRO A 719 20.26 0.07 -14.54
N PHE A 720 19.26 -0.59 -13.98
CA PHE A 720 19.39 -1.34 -12.74
C PHE A 720 18.62 -2.66 -12.88
N VAL A 721 19.35 -3.76 -12.73
CA VAL A 721 18.81 -5.12 -12.81
C VAL A 721 19.20 -5.93 -11.58
N THR A 722 18.38 -6.90 -11.20
CA THR A 722 18.73 -7.91 -10.19
C THR A 722 18.85 -9.30 -10.81
N LEU A 723 19.71 -10.12 -10.22
CA LEU A 723 19.94 -11.51 -10.62
C LEU A 723 20.36 -12.31 -9.38
N GLU A 724 19.48 -13.14 -8.84
CA GLU A 724 19.82 -13.95 -7.65
C GLU A 724 20.40 -15.33 -7.95
N ASP A 725 20.20 -15.81 -9.18
CA ASP A 725 20.56 -17.17 -9.57
C ASP A 725 22.08 -17.33 -9.62
N ARG A 726 22.63 -18.01 -8.60
CA ARG A 726 24.08 -18.24 -8.43
C ARG A 726 24.70 -18.97 -9.62
N ASP A 727 23.97 -19.87 -10.28
CA ASP A 727 24.49 -20.62 -11.41
C ASP A 727 24.60 -19.71 -12.64
N ILE A 728 23.65 -18.79 -12.84
CA ILE A 728 23.70 -17.79 -13.91
C ILE A 728 24.72 -16.70 -13.62
N ILE A 729 24.86 -16.26 -12.37
CA ILE A 729 25.94 -15.36 -11.96
C ILE A 729 27.30 -16.00 -12.30
N ALA A 730 27.51 -17.25 -11.90
CA ALA A 730 28.76 -17.96 -12.12
C ALA A 730 29.06 -18.20 -13.62
N SER A 731 28.05 -18.52 -14.42
CA SER A 731 28.22 -18.89 -15.82
C SER A 731 28.17 -17.74 -16.82
N GLN A 732 27.43 -16.66 -16.53
CA GLN A 732 27.18 -15.56 -17.48
C GLN A 732 27.75 -14.21 -17.03
N VAL A 733 27.86 -13.96 -15.72
CA VAL A 733 28.26 -12.63 -15.20
C VAL A 733 29.72 -12.61 -14.79
N LEU A 734 30.16 -13.52 -13.91
CA LEU A 734 31.54 -13.58 -13.43
C LEU A 734 32.60 -13.71 -14.54
N PRO A 735 32.37 -14.40 -15.68
CA PRO A 735 33.34 -14.44 -16.77
C PRO A 735 33.60 -13.09 -17.45
N LEU A 736 32.68 -12.13 -17.30
CA LEU A 736 32.78 -10.79 -17.89
C LEU A 736 33.45 -9.77 -16.97
N LEU A 737 33.80 -10.17 -15.75
CA LEU A 737 34.34 -9.29 -14.71
C LEU A 737 35.68 -8.70 -15.18
N GLY A 738 35.82 -7.38 -15.05
CA GLY A 738 36.97 -6.61 -15.54
C GLY A 738 36.95 -6.28 -17.04
N GLN A 739 35.99 -6.78 -17.82
CA GLN A 739 35.87 -6.50 -19.26
C GLN A 739 34.97 -5.28 -19.52
N GLN A 740 35.08 -4.69 -20.72
CA GLN A 740 34.10 -3.72 -21.22
C GLN A 740 32.82 -4.45 -21.59
N VAL A 741 31.71 -4.08 -20.94
CA VAL A 741 30.40 -4.72 -21.13
C VAL A 741 29.34 -3.71 -21.55
N ALA A 742 28.34 -4.19 -22.27
CA ALA A 742 27.10 -3.50 -22.53
C ALA A 742 25.98 -4.22 -21.76
N LEU A 743 25.33 -3.48 -20.86
CA LEU A 743 24.11 -3.89 -20.17
C LEU A 743 22.92 -3.28 -20.90
N VAL A 744 22.08 -4.12 -21.49
CA VAL A 744 20.81 -3.72 -22.09
C VAL A 744 19.69 -4.27 -21.22
N ALA A 745 19.03 -3.41 -20.48
CA ALA A 745 17.94 -3.76 -19.58
C ALA A 745 16.61 -3.28 -20.18
N SER A 746 15.66 -4.19 -20.34
CA SER A 746 14.33 -3.89 -20.88
C SER A 746 13.26 -4.71 -20.16
N PRO A 747 11.97 -4.33 -20.27
CA PRO A 747 10.88 -5.15 -19.73
C PRO A 747 10.79 -6.55 -20.35
N GLU A 748 11.37 -6.73 -21.54
CA GLU A 748 11.34 -7.97 -22.33
C GLU A 748 12.49 -8.91 -21.98
N GLY A 749 13.52 -8.41 -21.29
CA GLY A 749 14.68 -9.17 -20.86
C GLY A 749 15.93 -8.32 -20.67
N VAL A 750 16.95 -8.94 -20.07
CA VAL A 750 18.26 -8.35 -19.83
C VAL A 750 19.31 -9.06 -20.67
N GLN A 751 20.21 -8.29 -21.27
CA GLN A 751 21.41 -8.80 -21.90
C GLN A 751 22.64 -8.13 -21.29
N LEU A 752 23.53 -8.94 -20.74
CA LEU A 752 24.88 -8.53 -20.35
C LEU A 752 25.87 -9.24 -21.26
N ARG A 753 26.62 -8.47 -22.06
CA ARG A 753 27.56 -9.00 -23.04
C ARG A 753 28.81 -8.13 -23.13
N PRO A 754 29.91 -8.63 -23.72
CA PRO A 754 31.02 -7.77 -24.13
C PRO A 754 30.53 -6.60 -25.00
N ALA A 755 31.03 -5.41 -24.72
CA ALA A 755 30.71 -4.22 -25.50
C ALA A 755 31.33 -4.33 -26.91
N THR A 756 30.61 -3.87 -27.93
CA THR A 756 31.17 -3.78 -29.28
C THR A 756 32.21 -2.64 -29.34
N ALA A 757 33.09 -2.67 -30.33
CA ALA A 757 34.10 -1.62 -30.54
C ALA A 757 33.46 -0.23 -30.72
N THR A 758 32.29 -0.16 -31.37
CA THR A 758 31.52 1.06 -31.59
C THR A 758 30.92 1.61 -30.29
N GLU A 759 30.34 0.74 -29.46
CA GLU A 759 29.82 1.10 -28.14
C GLU A 759 30.93 1.59 -27.21
N SER A 760 32.07 0.90 -27.20
CA SER A 760 33.24 1.26 -26.38
C SER A 760 33.84 2.62 -26.80
N ALA A 761 33.87 2.90 -28.10
CA ALA A 761 34.37 4.17 -28.64
C ALA A 761 33.44 5.36 -28.32
N ALA A 762 32.12 5.17 -28.38
CA ALA A 762 31.14 6.22 -28.05
C ALA A 762 31.24 6.66 -26.58
N THR A 763 31.44 5.71 -25.66
CA THR A 763 31.62 6.00 -24.23
C THR A 763 32.92 6.75 -23.96
N SER A 764 34.01 6.38 -24.65
CA SER A 764 35.33 7.03 -24.56
C SER A 764 35.33 8.48 -25.06
N ALA A 765 34.49 8.81 -26.04
CA ALA A 765 34.35 10.19 -26.54
C ALA A 765 33.61 11.09 -25.53
N SER A 766 32.62 10.55 -24.81
CA SER A 766 31.82 11.29 -23.82
C SER A 766 32.58 11.70 -22.55
N SER A 767 33.60 10.93 -22.14
CA SER A 767 34.40 11.21 -20.94
C SER A 767 35.47 12.29 -21.14
N SER A 768 35.73 12.71 -22.40
CA SER A 768 36.76 13.70 -22.74
C SER A 768 36.29 15.17 -22.74
N ASN A 769 34.98 15.43 -22.65
CA ASN A 769 34.42 16.79 -22.59
C ASN A 769 33.94 17.14 -21.18
N GLY A 770 34.90 17.43 -20.29
CA GLY A 770 34.64 18.05 -19.00
C GLY A 770 34.51 19.57 -19.13
N ASN A 771 33.30 20.09 -19.35
CA ASN A 771 32.83 21.34 -18.73
C ASN A 771 31.34 21.57 -18.99
N GLY A 772 30.66 22.06 -17.95
CA GLY A 772 29.21 22.23 -17.91
C GLY A 772 28.63 23.28 -18.86
N SER A 773 27.32 23.13 -19.04
CA SER A 773 26.35 24.18 -19.41
C SER A 773 26.68 25.00 -20.66
N LYS A 774 26.15 24.54 -21.80
CA LYS A 774 25.39 25.41 -22.72
C LYS A 774 24.53 24.56 -23.66
N ALA A 775 23.24 24.88 -23.69
CA ALA A 775 22.33 24.46 -24.73
C ALA A 775 22.87 24.89 -26.11
N ALA A 776 22.71 24.02 -27.10
CA ALA A 776 22.80 24.39 -28.50
C ALA A 776 21.68 23.69 -29.28
N GLN A 777 20.59 24.42 -29.51
CA GLN A 777 19.83 24.30 -30.75
C GLN A 777 20.80 24.62 -31.91
N ALA A 778 20.98 23.70 -32.86
CA ALA A 778 20.93 23.99 -34.30
C ALA A 778 21.28 22.76 -35.17
N SER A 779 20.33 22.43 -36.04
CA SER A 779 20.48 22.09 -37.47
C SER A 779 21.34 20.88 -37.87
N SER A 780 20.65 19.79 -38.23
CA SER A 780 21.20 18.75 -39.11
C SER A 780 20.72 18.97 -40.55
N ASN A 781 21.68 19.20 -41.45
CA ASN A 781 21.48 19.13 -42.88
C ASN A 781 22.56 18.19 -43.46
N ASN A 782 22.11 17.02 -43.92
CA ASN A 782 22.70 16.03 -44.84
C ASN A 782 24.10 15.45 -44.56
N GLY A 783 24.36 14.15 -44.74
CA GLY A 783 23.59 13.01 -45.25
C GLY A 783 24.52 11.78 -45.33
N VAL A 784 24.03 10.57 -45.05
CA VAL A 784 23.91 9.39 -45.96
C VAL A 784 24.44 8.19 -45.12
N ASP A 785 23.80 7.04 -44.88
CA ASP A 785 22.67 6.31 -45.48
C ASP A 785 21.79 5.65 -44.40
N SER A 786 20.48 5.92 -44.46
CA SER A 786 19.44 5.30 -43.64
C SER A 786 18.59 4.39 -44.53
N ALA A 787 18.66 3.08 -44.30
CA ALA A 787 17.64 2.13 -44.76
C ALA A 787 16.37 2.39 -43.94
N THR A 788 15.61 3.37 -44.39
CA THR A 788 14.42 3.90 -43.75
C THR A 788 13.26 2.94 -43.97
N TRP A 789 12.77 2.29 -42.92
CA TRP A 789 11.40 1.74 -42.93
C TRP A 789 10.44 2.91 -42.79
N SER A 790 9.97 3.44 -43.92
CA SER A 790 8.93 4.46 -43.96
C SER A 790 7.56 3.83 -43.69
N LEU A 791 7.09 3.90 -42.45
CA LEU A 791 5.66 3.79 -42.16
C LEU A 791 5.08 5.20 -42.16
N ALA A 792 4.65 5.64 -43.35
CA ALA A 792 3.85 6.84 -43.50
C ALA A 792 2.50 6.62 -42.81
N VAL A 793 2.33 7.13 -41.59
CA VAL A 793 1.01 7.25 -40.97
C VAL A 793 0.32 8.45 -41.61
N SER A 794 -0.47 8.19 -42.64
CA SER A 794 -1.43 9.16 -43.17
C SER A 794 -2.40 9.57 -42.05
N LYS A 795 -2.50 10.88 -41.77
CA LYS A 795 -3.50 11.44 -40.85
C LYS A 795 -4.89 10.92 -41.25
N VAL A 796 -5.42 10.01 -40.46
CA VAL A 796 -6.79 9.50 -40.63
C VAL A 796 -7.74 10.63 -40.23
N SER A 797 -8.42 11.21 -41.21
CA SER A 797 -9.31 12.36 -41.06
C SER A 797 -10.67 12.02 -40.45
N LYS A 798 -10.97 10.73 -40.22
CA LYS A 798 -12.13 10.24 -39.44
C LYS A 798 -11.80 8.88 -38.79
N PRO A 799 -11.93 8.70 -37.46
CA PRO A 799 -11.75 7.39 -36.84
C PRO A 799 -12.82 6.42 -37.37
N GLY A 800 -12.37 5.37 -38.06
CA GLY A 800 -13.22 4.24 -38.44
C GLY A 800 -13.09 3.13 -37.40
N VAL A 801 -14.23 2.61 -36.93
CA VAL A 801 -14.24 1.40 -36.09
C VAL A 801 -14.08 0.20 -37.04
N VAL A 802 -13.03 -0.58 -36.84
CA VAL A 802 -12.78 -1.82 -37.59
C VAL A 802 -13.11 -2.98 -36.67
N ALA A 803 -13.89 -3.96 -37.15
CA ALA A 803 -14.18 -5.16 -36.39
C ALA A 803 -12.87 -5.92 -36.12
N LEU A 804 -12.75 -6.51 -34.93
CA LEU A 804 -11.49 -7.11 -34.48
C LEU A 804 -10.99 -8.24 -35.39
N LEU A 805 -11.92 -9.01 -35.98
CA LEU A 805 -11.64 -10.06 -36.97
C LEU A 805 -11.05 -9.53 -38.29
N ASP A 806 -11.32 -8.27 -38.63
CA ASP A 806 -10.84 -7.62 -39.86
C ASP A 806 -9.55 -6.81 -39.63
N CYS A 807 -9.04 -6.79 -38.39
CA CYS A 807 -7.80 -6.10 -38.06
C CYS A 807 -6.59 -6.85 -38.63
N THR A 808 -5.90 -6.22 -39.58
CA THR A 808 -4.57 -6.65 -40.03
C THR A 808 -3.48 -5.79 -39.37
N ALA A 809 -2.22 -6.24 -39.42
CA ALA A 809 -1.11 -5.51 -38.80
C ALA A 809 -0.95 -4.08 -39.37
N SER A 810 -1.35 -3.87 -40.62
CA SER A 810 -1.34 -2.57 -41.30
C SER A 810 -2.54 -1.68 -40.97
N VAL A 811 -3.67 -2.25 -40.52
CA VAL A 811 -4.93 -1.52 -40.28
C VAL A 811 -5.16 -1.25 -38.78
N GLY A 812 -4.93 -2.26 -37.93
CA GLY A 812 -5.14 -2.18 -36.47
C GLY A 812 -3.84 -2.31 -35.65
N GLY A 813 -2.70 -2.45 -36.30
CA GLY A 813 -1.43 -2.75 -35.63
C GLY A 813 -1.26 -4.23 -35.29
N ALA A 814 -0.01 -4.65 -35.04
CA ALA A 814 0.33 -6.05 -34.83
C ALA A 814 -0.42 -6.71 -33.65
N LYS A 815 -0.72 -5.93 -32.60
CA LYS A 815 -1.46 -6.40 -31.41
C LYS A 815 -2.94 -6.69 -31.73
N ALA A 816 -3.66 -5.76 -32.37
CA ALA A 816 -5.06 -5.97 -32.75
C ALA A 816 -5.20 -7.11 -33.77
N ALA A 817 -4.24 -7.25 -34.69
CA ALA A 817 -4.20 -8.36 -35.64
C ALA A 817 -3.89 -9.72 -34.98
N ALA A 818 -3.12 -9.74 -33.89
CA ALA A 818 -2.95 -10.95 -33.10
C ALA A 818 -4.24 -11.32 -32.35
N CYS A 819 -4.93 -10.33 -31.77
CA CYS A 819 -6.23 -10.53 -31.12
C CYS A 819 -7.31 -11.03 -32.09
N GLY A 820 -7.40 -10.48 -33.31
CA GLY A 820 -8.33 -10.97 -34.34
C GLY A 820 -8.07 -12.42 -34.75
N ARG A 821 -6.79 -12.82 -34.85
CA ARG A 821 -6.42 -14.23 -35.11
C ARG A 821 -6.80 -15.16 -33.95
N LEU A 822 -6.61 -14.72 -32.70
CA LEU A 822 -7.05 -15.49 -31.53
C LEU A 822 -8.58 -15.65 -31.49
N GLU A 823 -9.31 -14.61 -31.88
CA GLU A 823 -10.76 -14.67 -32.01
C GLU A 823 -11.18 -15.67 -33.10
N GLN A 824 -10.54 -15.68 -34.28
CA GLN A 824 -10.81 -16.69 -35.32
C GLN A 824 -10.58 -18.14 -34.85
N VAL A 825 -9.54 -18.39 -34.05
CA VAL A 825 -9.26 -19.73 -33.49
C VAL A 825 -10.37 -20.16 -32.51
N ARG A 826 -10.94 -19.22 -31.76
CA ARG A 826 -12.07 -19.49 -30.86
C ARG A 826 -13.33 -19.93 -31.62
N TRP A 827 -13.60 -19.35 -32.79
CA TRP A 827 -14.75 -19.74 -33.63
C TRP A 827 -14.54 -21.10 -34.30
N GLN A 828 -13.32 -21.45 -34.69
CA GLN A 828 -13.01 -22.75 -35.29
C GLN A 828 -13.14 -23.94 -34.33
N GLN A 829 -13.08 -23.70 -33.01
CA GLN A 829 -13.33 -24.74 -31.99
C GLN A 829 -14.81 -24.92 -31.65
N MET A 830 -15.71 -24.06 -32.13
CA MET A 830 -17.15 -24.16 -31.87
C MET A 830 -17.93 -24.87 -32.99
N ASP A 831 -17.30 -25.15 -34.14
CA ASP A 831 -17.88 -25.88 -35.27
C ASP A 831 -17.40 -27.36 -35.36
N VAL A 832 -16.95 -27.95 -34.23
CA VAL A 832 -16.63 -29.39 -34.11
C VAL A 832 -17.45 -30.04 -33.03
#